data_AF-B0VJG3-F1
#
_entry.id   AF-B0VJG3-F1
#
_cell.length_a   1.000
_cell.length_b   1.000
_cell.length_c   1.000
_cell.angle_alpha   90.00
_cell.angle_beta   90.00
_cell.angle_gamma   90.00
#
_symmetry.space_group_name_H-M   'P 1'
#
loop_
_entity.id
_entity.type
_entity.pdbx_description
1 polymer ?
#
loop_
_entity_poly.entity_id
_entity_poly.type
_entity_poly.pdbx_seq_one_letter_code
_entity_poly.pdbx_strand_id
1 'polypeptide(L)'
;MRRIFFFLLLIVLLASCNLRENLLLPPEISAADYQTGNTIKVYSDYLIKAANDDSYLMLHKESIADELIHLGDEIVFRKVKTFVMRDSLGFQNNAEAKSNTYQFGVIRSGTIIDLIASINMAEIYTEIKPSSDPFYLVSFNYYLQANPINPTYYNKRRAYFPISATGEYALLSIPEEDNPTLQHNGRDNFYAVLLNNTGAQVAVNFPAAYTSMAGNITIRLKDNLTDYNKLTAYYPNAAISYPVVELQTEKAIGNCLAYLRILNAGKGFFSRQWIHLSENSVYSWSENDPVSGTSNWWIDETGLYSFLKGSGEYFLLSPLENQQEISVPLDGSVNSVFLQQVWFDLRSISLPETQMKVNIAPDISSILADYFQNNPYSFNSPVQAFVINFYKDSELIATLPENNWIEFGFFTNQTENNKNRLFSVCRNNLQDIITYKSPGTSYDANHYIQVNSYIYSGITSSAAYLYGCLQTAPSQLKVPYYKNRQYLQTENAIISWWNADKTDYDYLILNLKPAFPNHPWLKGEPFYISAASSLADFCFYTHNEKQSSLPSGFYLALPVFNPQENYLLFSTFPYSRLKNYLQGTANCYVQKNWLNIYPEFPGMIINCKINYTNPFKLRTYSTMNFFWNDLIFYTYGNAPQETNTIFSFYKTNTLADPYRILSNQYNLSYSSAVYQVSSDSEENFALFQPVLFFPRTAKGQNLLFYEKTEPFYRLYAFYESASYDPWYFYIDNGFNGIALANSGSYASFVDNNPHNSVSVSVRNSTQDEIVSLYQVQFVLPNYFINKGVPSGSILNLSKLNYVSGVDNLLAAYQLSVSTPTGEPINPDFYNIIGAQQEPYIYLPITEVATIKTAHLFYRDQLGNVTELNRVDSFSANYANEYIVVGNCFICTVPNPGIFYITKF
;
A
#
# COMPACT_ATOMS: atom_id res chain seq x y z
N MET A 1 -12.50 28.42 -81.68
CA MET A 1 -12.78 27.20 -80.87
C MET A 1 -11.72 26.10 -81.02
N ARG A 2 -11.39 25.61 -82.23
CA ARG A 2 -10.42 24.50 -82.42
C ARG A 2 -9.03 24.71 -81.79
N ARG A 3 -8.48 25.93 -81.82
CA ARG A 3 -7.17 26.25 -81.21
C ARG A 3 -7.20 26.29 -79.68
N ILE A 4 -8.33 26.67 -79.07
CA ILE A 4 -8.49 26.70 -77.61
C ILE A 4 -8.62 25.27 -77.08
N PHE A 5 -9.38 24.41 -77.76
CA PHE A 5 -9.46 22.98 -77.42
C PHE A 5 -8.11 22.27 -77.54
N PHE A 6 -7.31 22.61 -78.55
CA PHE A 6 -5.96 22.04 -78.71
C PHE A 6 -5.00 22.53 -77.61
N PHE A 7 -5.09 23.81 -77.22
CA PHE A 7 -4.29 24.36 -76.12
C PHE A 7 -4.71 23.79 -74.75
N LEU A 8 -6.02 23.60 -74.51
CA LEU A 8 -6.53 22.91 -73.31
C LEU A 8 -6.12 21.43 -73.29
N LEU A 9 -6.15 20.73 -74.44
CA LEU A 9 -5.66 19.36 -74.53
C LEU A 9 -4.15 19.28 -74.25
N LEU A 10 -3.37 20.24 -74.75
CA LEU A 10 -1.93 20.33 -74.49
C LEU A 10 -1.63 20.65 -73.01
N ILE A 11 -2.38 21.56 -72.39
CA ILE A 11 -2.24 21.90 -70.96
C ILE A 11 -2.68 20.71 -70.09
N VAL A 12 -3.74 19.98 -70.46
CA VAL A 12 -4.14 18.75 -69.77
C VAL A 12 -3.10 17.66 -69.97
N LEU A 13 -2.47 17.52 -71.14
CA LEU A 13 -1.35 16.60 -71.40
C LEU A 13 -0.08 16.98 -70.62
N LEU A 14 0.29 18.27 -70.57
CA LEU A 14 1.44 18.76 -69.83
C LEU A 14 1.23 18.71 -68.31
N ALA A 15 0.01 18.98 -67.84
CA ALA A 15 -0.35 18.83 -66.43
C ALA A 15 -0.48 17.35 -66.02
N SER A 16 -0.95 16.47 -66.91
CA SER A 16 -1.04 15.01 -66.64
C SER A 16 0.31 14.29 -66.74
N CYS A 17 1.27 14.79 -67.52
CA CYS A 17 2.66 14.31 -67.48
C CYS A 17 3.36 14.64 -66.15
N ASN A 18 3.08 15.79 -65.52
CA ASN A 18 3.63 16.15 -64.20
C ASN A 18 2.82 15.62 -63.00
N LEU A 19 1.52 15.30 -63.16
CA LEU A 19 0.69 14.73 -62.09
C LEU A 19 0.92 13.23 -61.87
N ARG A 20 1.43 12.50 -62.86
CA ARG A 20 1.57 11.03 -62.78
C ARG A 20 2.70 10.61 -61.86
N GLU A 21 3.80 11.35 -61.77
CA GLU A 21 4.89 11.10 -60.81
C GLU A 21 4.53 11.61 -59.40
N ASN A 22 3.82 12.73 -59.27
CA ASN A 22 3.39 13.31 -57.99
C ASN A 22 2.43 12.43 -57.15
N LEU A 23 1.83 11.38 -57.73
CA LEU A 23 0.97 10.42 -57.00
C LEU A 23 1.69 9.13 -56.61
N LEU A 24 2.89 8.89 -57.17
CA LEU A 24 3.62 7.64 -57.00
C LEU A 24 4.71 7.73 -55.92
N LEU A 25 5.10 8.93 -55.52
CA LEU A 25 6.03 9.23 -54.43
C LEU A 25 5.36 10.19 -53.45
N PRO A 26 5.79 10.21 -52.17
CA PRO A 26 5.31 11.21 -51.22
C PRO A 26 5.68 12.63 -51.66
N PRO A 27 4.86 13.65 -51.33
CA PRO A 27 5.07 15.04 -51.73
C PRO A 27 6.33 15.69 -51.14
N GLU A 28 6.94 15.05 -50.14
CA GLU A 28 8.13 15.53 -49.43
C GLU A 28 9.44 15.16 -50.13
N ILE A 29 9.42 14.24 -51.11
CA ILE A 29 10.60 13.86 -51.89
C ILE A 29 10.76 14.81 -53.08
N SER A 30 11.72 15.73 -52.98
CA SER A 30 12.04 16.68 -54.06
C SER A 30 12.94 16.05 -55.11
N ALA A 31 12.69 16.34 -56.39
CA ALA A 31 13.56 15.94 -57.49
C ALA A 31 14.98 16.54 -57.42
N ALA A 32 15.22 17.53 -56.55
CA ALA A 32 16.56 18.06 -56.28
C ALA A 32 17.38 17.16 -55.34
N ASP A 33 16.74 16.26 -54.60
CA ASP A 33 17.36 15.53 -53.50
C ASP A 33 17.95 14.18 -53.94
N TYR A 34 17.65 13.71 -55.15
CA TYR A 34 18.09 12.41 -55.66
C TYR A 34 18.53 12.46 -57.13
N GLN A 35 19.34 11.47 -57.51
CA GLN A 35 19.68 11.17 -58.90
C GLN A 35 18.76 10.06 -59.44
N THR A 36 18.59 10.02 -60.76
CA THR A 36 17.82 8.95 -61.42
C THR A 36 18.73 8.07 -62.26
N GLY A 37 18.31 6.82 -62.45
CA GLY A 37 19.08 5.81 -63.17
C GLY A 37 19.65 4.76 -62.24
N ASN A 38 20.04 3.62 -62.81
CA ASN A 38 20.38 2.42 -62.06
C ASN A 38 21.90 2.19 -61.94
N THR A 39 22.75 3.12 -62.38
CA THR A 39 24.21 3.02 -62.20
C THR A 39 24.69 4.11 -61.26
N ILE A 40 25.42 3.74 -60.22
CA ILE A 40 25.93 4.68 -59.21
C ILE A 40 27.14 5.43 -59.77
N LYS A 41 27.02 6.73 -60.01
CA LYS A 41 28.06 7.55 -60.66
C LYS A 41 28.66 8.60 -59.74
N VAL A 42 27.89 9.06 -58.79
CA VAL A 42 28.22 10.11 -57.81
C VAL A 42 27.64 9.74 -56.45
N TYR A 43 28.20 10.31 -55.38
CA TYR A 43 27.74 10.11 -54.01
C TYR A 43 26.50 10.96 -53.71
N SER A 44 25.30 10.37 -53.86
CA SER A 44 23.99 11.01 -53.67
C SER A 44 22.90 9.96 -53.44
N ASP A 45 21.69 10.35 -53.07
CA ASP A 45 20.53 9.45 -53.08
C ASP A 45 20.18 9.10 -54.54
N TYR A 46 19.64 7.89 -54.78
CA TYR A 46 19.21 7.44 -56.10
C TYR A 46 17.77 6.93 -56.09
N LEU A 47 16.93 7.51 -56.92
CA LEU A 47 15.59 7.01 -57.19
C LEU A 47 15.60 6.12 -58.43
N ILE A 48 15.32 4.84 -58.24
CA ILE A 48 15.45 3.79 -59.25
C ILE A 48 14.06 3.21 -59.51
N LYS A 49 13.53 3.42 -60.72
CA LYS A 49 12.23 2.85 -61.11
C LYS A 49 12.34 1.34 -61.32
N ALA A 50 11.35 0.58 -60.87
CA ALA A 50 11.24 -0.84 -61.18
C ALA A 50 11.15 -1.05 -62.70
N ALA A 51 11.91 -2.01 -63.23
CA ALA A 51 11.99 -2.25 -64.67
C ALA A 51 10.64 -2.61 -65.34
N ASN A 52 9.64 -3.05 -64.56
CA ASN A 52 8.41 -3.67 -65.04
C ASN A 52 7.15 -3.33 -64.21
N ASP A 53 7.18 -2.29 -63.37
CA ASP A 53 6.00 -1.77 -62.64
C ASP A 53 6.20 -0.29 -62.26
N ASP A 54 5.15 0.38 -61.78
CA ASP A 54 5.18 1.78 -61.34
C ASP A 54 5.68 1.95 -59.88
N SER A 55 6.63 1.13 -59.46
CA SER A 55 7.25 1.17 -58.13
C SER A 55 8.65 1.76 -58.20
N TYR A 56 9.15 2.31 -57.10
CA TYR A 56 10.48 2.91 -57.02
C TYR A 56 11.26 2.35 -55.83
N LEU A 57 12.57 2.32 -55.98
CA LEU A 57 13.54 2.07 -54.92
C LEU A 57 14.30 3.37 -54.69
N MET A 58 14.24 3.94 -53.49
CA MET A 58 15.13 5.01 -53.08
C MET A 58 16.35 4.38 -52.42
N LEU A 59 17.51 4.46 -53.06
CA LEU A 59 18.77 4.07 -52.46
C LEU A 59 19.39 5.27 -51.74
N HIS A 60 19.68 5.11 -50.45
CA HIS A 60 20.26 6.18 -49.65
C HIS A 60 21.76 6.34 -49.88
N LYS A 61 22.25 7.58 -49.93
CA LYS A 61 23.67 7.92 -50.13
C LYS A 61 24.58 7.31 -49.07
N GLU A 62 24.08 7.12 -47.85
CA GLU A 62 24.79 6.48 -46.75
C GLU A 62 25.19 5.03 -47.07
N SER A 63 24.50 4.40 -48.02
CA SER A 63 24.80 3.04 -48.50
C SER A 63 25.92 2.98 -49.55
N ILE A 64 26.34 4.12 -50.09
CA ILE A 64 27.41 4.21 -51.08
C ILE A 64 28.75 4.27 -50.35
N ALA A 65 29.29 3.12 -49.99
CA ALA A 65 30.54 3.01 -49.23
C ALA A 65 31.38 1.84 -49.74
N ASP A 66 32.68 1.86 -49.43
CA ASP A 66 33.62 0.80 -49.82
C ASP A 66 33.20 -0.59 -49.32
N GLU A 67 32.39 -0.66 -48.26
CA GLU A 67 31.90 -1.91 -47.66
C GLU A 67 30.53 -2.36 -48.22
N LEU A 68 29.79 -1.48 -48.90
CA LEU A 68 28.44 -1.75 -49.42
C LEU A 68 28.39 -1.53 -50.93
N ILE A 69 27.92 -0.36 -51.39
CA ILE A 69 27.72 -0.04 -52.80
C ILE A 69 28.85 0.88 -53.31
N HIS A 70 29.50 0.48 -54.40
CA HIS A 70 30.62 1.20 -54.99
C HIS A 70 30.16 2.14 -56.10
N LEU A 71 30.98 3.16 -56.37
CA LEU A 71 30.86 3.91 -57.62
C LEU A 71 31.12 2.98 -58.81
N GLY A 72 30.20 2.96 -59.77
CA GLY A 72 30.20 2.08 -60.93
C GLY A 72 29.30 0.84 -60.80
N ASP A 73 28.75 0.56 -59.61
CA ASP A 73 27.81 -0.53 -59.42
C ASP A 73 26.49 -0.27 -60.16
N GLU A 74 25.91 -1.33 -60.72
CA GLU A 74 24.58 -1.32 -61.33
C GLU A 74 23.54 -1.95 -60.38
N ILE A 75 22.47 -1.22 -60.10
CA ILE A 75 21.36 -1.65 -59.28
C ILE A 75 20.30 -2.31 -60.15
N VAL A 76 19.84 -3.48 -59.71
CA VAL A 76 18.72 -4.20 -60.33
C VAL A 76 17.52 -4.06 -59.41
N PHE A 77 16.47 -3.40 -59.87
CA PHE A 77 15.19 -3.33 -59.17
C PHE A 77 14.04 -3.68 -60.10
N ARG A 78 13.29 -4.73 -59.75
CA ARG A 78 12.15 -5.20 -60.56
C ARG A 78 11.13 -5.97 -59.74
N LYS A 79 9.89 -5.96 -60.19
CA LYS A 79 8.83 -6.85 -59.71
C LYS A 79 9.09 -8.27 -60.22
N VAL A 80 8.95 -9.25 -59.34
CA VAL A 80 9.07 -10.68 -59.65
C VAL A 80 7.78 -11.42 -59.28
N LYS A 81 7.73 -12.74 -59.52
CA LYS A 81 6.58 -13.56 -59.12
C LYS A 81 6.34 -13.43 -57.61
N THR A 82 5.14 -13.02 -57.21
CA THR A 82 4.81 -12.81 -55.79
C THR A 82 5.03 -14.07 -54.96
N PHE A 83 5.59 -13.95 -53.76
CA PHE A 83 5.92 -15.08 -52.90
C PHE A 83 4.75 -16.04 -52.65
N VAL A 84 3.56 -15.52 -52.34
CA VAL A 84 2.34 -16.34 -52.10
C VAL A 84 1.86 -17.14 -53.31
N MET A 85 2.38 -16.88 -54.52
CA MET A 85 2.07 -17.62 -55.74
C MET A 85 3.11 -18.69 -56.08
N ARG A 86 4.14 -18.87 -55.25
CA ARG A 86 5.21 -19.86 -55.47
C ARG A 86 4.91 -21.09 -54.63
N ASP A 87 4.65 -22.23 -55.27
CA ASP A 87 4.34 -23.49 -54.58
C ASP A 87 5.49 -24.00 -53.69
N SER A 88 6.71 -23.50 -53.92
CA SER A 88 7.89 -23.76 -53.11
C SER A 88 7.95 -22.95 -51.82
N LEU A 89 7.07 -21.97 -51.59
CA LEU A 89 7.04 -21.13 -50.40
C LEU A 89 5.70 -21.28 -49.67
N GLY A 90 5.75 -21.50 -48.36
CA GLY A 90 4.59 -21.69 -47.50
C GLY A 90 4.50 -20.64 -46.40
N PHE A 91 3.32 -20.06 -46.26
CA PHE A 91 2.96 -19.15 -45.18
C PHE A 91 1.80 -19.75 -44.40
N GLN A 92 1.71 -19.49 -43.10
CA GLN A 92 0.57 -19.95 -42.30
C GLN A 92 -0.77 -19.55 -42.92
N ASN A 93 -1.81 -20.32 -42.58
CA ASN A 93 -3.16 -20.09 -43.07
C ASN A 93 -3.58 -18.62 -42.87
N ASN A 94 -4.38 -18.10 -43.80
CA ASN A 94 -4.87 -16.72 -43.80
C ASN A 94 -3.79 -15.62 -43.98
N ALA A 95 -2.52 -15.96 -44.20
CA ALA A 95 -1.52 -14.97 -44.60
C ALA A 95 -1.85 -14.38 -45.99
N GLU A 96 -1.85 -13.05 -46.09
CA GLU A 96 -2.23 -12.33 -47.31
C GLU A 96 -1.08 -11.44 -47.81
N ALA A 97 -0.77 -11.54 -49.11
CA ALA A 97 0.14 -10.58 -49.75
C ALA A 97 -0.50 -9.19 -49.82
N LYS A 98 0.13 -8.21 -49.18
CA LYS A 98 -0.29 -6.81 -49.20
C LYS A 98 0.49 -5.97 -50.20
N SER A 99 1.68 -6.41 -50.61
CA SER A 99 2.44 -5.87 -51.74
C SER A 99 2.78 -6.93 -52.79
N ASN A 100 3.26 -6.50 -53.96
CA ASN A 100 4.00 -7.39 -54.87
C ASN A 100 5.37 -7.76 -54.27
N THR A 101 6.02 -8.79 -54.81
CA THR A 101 7.41 -9.11 -54.48
C THR A 101 8.37 -8.36 -55.41
N TYR A 102 9.37 -7.73 -54.82
CA TYR A 102 10.41 -6.98 -55.54
C TYR A 102 11.78 -7.59 -55.31
N GLN A 103 12.56 -7.70 -56.38
CA GLN A 103 13.97 -8.07 -56.33
C GLN A 103 14.82 -6.79 -56.33
N PHE A 104 15.70 -6.67 -55.36
CA PHE A 104 16.77 -5.69 -55.28
C PHE A 104 18.12 -6.41 -55.32
N GLY A 105 18.97 -6.07 -56.28
CA GLY A 105 20.31 -6.64 -56.42
C GLY A 105 21.33 -5.60 -56.86
N VAL A 106 22.61 -5.92 -56.65
CA VAL A 106 23.74 -5.09 -57.07
C VAL A 106 24.63 -5.91 -57.99
N ILE A 107 24.99 -5.34 -59.15
CA ILE A 107 25.91 -5.91 -60.12
C ILE A 107 27.20 -5.08 -60.08
N ARG A 108 28.29 -5.71 -59.66
CA ARG A 108 29.63 -5.12 -59.64
C ARG A 108 30.47 -5.79 -60.71
N SER A 109 30.94 -5.00 -61.68
CA SER A 109 31.75 -5.50 -62.80
C SER A 109 31.15 -6.75 -63.49
N GLY A 110 29.83 -6.77 -63.67
CA GLY A 110 29.11 -7.88 -64.30
C GLY A 110 28.76 -9.07 -63.39
N THR A 111 29.10 -9.02 -62.09
CA THR A 111 28.80 -10.08 -61.12
C THR A 111 27.77 -9.61 -60.10
N ILE A 112 26.80 -10.47 -59.77
CA ILE A 112 25.83 -10.17 -58.70
C ILE A 112 26.54 -10.28 -57.35
N ILE A 113 26.34 -9.27 -56.49
CA ILE A 113 26.90 -9.20 -55.15
C ILE A 113 25.76 -9.26 -54.14
N ASP A 114 25.90 -10.14 -53.15
CA ASP A 114 25.01 -10.18 -51.99
C ASP A 114 25.53 -9.21 -50.92
N LEU A 115 24.70 -8.23 -50.55
CA LEU A 115 25.01 -7.21 -49.54
C LEU A 115 24.02 -7.30 -48.39
N ILE A 116 24.52 -7.10 -47.17
CA ILE A 116 23.73 -6.97 -45.94
C ILE A 116 24.33 -5.82 -45.14
N ALA A 117 23.52 -4.83 -44.76
CA ALA A 117 23.93 -3.68 -43.99
C ALA A 117 23.29 -3.68 -42.59
N SER A 118 23.99 -3.04 -41.64
CA SER A 118 23.45 -2.71 -40.31
C SER A 118 22.49 -1.52 -40.34
N ILE A 119 22.42 -0.80 -41.47
CA ILE A 119 21.52 0.33 -41.72
C ILE A 119 20.48 -0.02 -42.80
N ASN A 120 19.40 0.76 -42.88
CA ASN A 120 18.48 0.68 -44.02
C ASN A 120 19.19 1.16 -45.27
N MET A 121 19.41 0.26 -46.23
CA MET A 121 20.12 0.59 -47.47
C MET A 121 19.25 1.38 -48.44
N ALA A 122 17.97 0.99 -48.50
CA ALA A 122 17.02 1.54 -49.45
C ALA A 122 15.59 1.47 -48.91
N GLU A 123 14.69 2.20 -49.57
CA GLU A 123 13.26 2.18 -49.33
C GLU A 123 12.50 1.81 -50.61
N ILE A 124 11.55 0.89 -50.49
CA ILE A 124 10.67 0.51 -51.60
C ILE A 124 9.37 1.31 -51.51
N TYR A 125 9.09 2.10 -52.54
CA TYR A 125 7.85 2.86 -52.72
C TYR A 125 6.90 2.11 -53.65
N THR A 126 5.78 1.64 -53.11
CA THR A 126 4.87 0.78 -53.88
C THR A 126 3.42 0.82 -53.41
N GLU A 127 2.54 0.13 -54.13
CA GLU A 127 1.16 -0.09 -53.70
C GLU A 127 1.12 -1.15 -52.58
N ILE A 128 0.49 -0.79 -51.46
CA ILE A 128 0.33 -1.63 -50.28
C ILE A 128 -1.14 -1.59 -49.87
N LYS A 129 -1.75 -2.77 -49.79
CA LYS A 129 -3.14 -2.91 -49.32
C LYS A 129 -3.16 -2.74 -47.79
N PRO A 130 -4.08 -1.94 -47.22
CA PRO A 130 -4.23 -1.82 -45.78
C PRO A 130 -4.67 -3.17 -45.17
N SER A 131 -4.32 -3.36 -43.90
CA SER A 131 -4.63 -4.56 -43.11
C SER A 131 -4.95 -4.16 -41.67
N SER A 132 -5.86 -4.89 -41.03
CA SER A 132 -6.04 -4.85 -39.57
C SER A 132 -4.99 -5.70 -38.85
N ASP A 133 -4.48 -6.73 -39.53
CA ASP A 133 -3.45 -7.62 -39.00
C ASP A 133 -2.05 -6.99 -39.13
N PRO A 134 -1.07 -7.40 -38.30
CA PRO A 134 0.29 -6.92 -38.35
C PRO A 134 0.96 -7.17 -39.72
N PHE A 135 1.82 -6.24 -40.12
CA PHE A 135 2.60 -6.33 -41.34
C PHE A 135 3.97 -6.97 -41.08
N TYR A 136 4.38 -7.84 -41.99
CA TYR A 136 5.68 -8.49 -41.97
C TYR A 136 6.41 -8.28 -43.31
N LEU A 137 7.67 -7.85 -43.22
CA LEU A 137 8.61 -7.86 -44.33
C LEU A 137 9.13 -9.29 -44.51
N VAL A 138 8.65 -9.94 -45.55
CA VAL A 138 9.06 -11.28 -45.93
C VAL A 138 10.27 -11.20 -46.86
N SER A 139 11.27 -12.03 -46.58
CA SER A 139 12.43 -12.23 -47.44
C SER A 139 12.86 -13.68 -47.46
N PHE A 140 13.60 -14.08 -48.49
CA PHE A 140 14.10 -15.43 -48.64
C PHE A 140 15.62 -15.42 -48.81
N ASN A 141 16.33 -15.89 -47.79
CA ASN A 141 17.76 -16.16 -47.84
C ASN A 141 18.06 -17.45 -47.07
N TYR A 142 18.11 -18.56 -47.81
CA TYR A 142 18.16 -19.94 -47.32
C TYR A 142 16.95 -20.38 -46.47
N TYR A 143 16.52 -19.59 -45.49
CA TYR A 143 15.24 -19.70 -44.80
C TYR A 143 14.28 -18.60 -45.26
N LEU A 144 12.98 -18.91 -45.25
CA LEU A 144 11.93 -17.94 -45.41
C LEU A 144 11.75 -17.19 -44.09
N GLN A 145 11.90 -15.86 -44.12
CA GLN A 145 11.88 -15.00 -42.94
C GLN A 145 10.74 -14.00 -43.04
N ALA A 146 10.17 -13.62 -41.90
CA ALA A 146 9.11 -12.63 -41.77
C ALA A 146 9.42 -11.68 -40.60
N ASN A 147 9.89 -10.47 -40.89
CA ASN A 147 10.26 -9.50 -39.86
C ASN A 147 9.15 -8.46 -39.65
N PRO A 148 8.68 -8.21 -38.41
CA PRO A 148 7.65 -7.22 -38.15
C PRO A 148 8.05 -5.83 -38.70
N ILE A 149 7.13 -5.15 -39.36
CA ILE A 149 7.38 -3.83 -39.94
C ILE A 149 6.11 -3.01 -40.00
N ASN A 150 6.22 -1.69 -39.85
CA ASN A 150 5.09 -0.78 -40.06
C ASN A 150 5.33 0.06 -41.32
N PRO A 151 4.65 -0.24 -42.45
CA PRO A 151 4.81 0.55 -43.67
C PRO A 151 4.24 1.96 -43.48
N THR A 152 4.94 2.97 -44.01
CA THR A 152 4.51 4.38 -43.89
C THR A 152 3.67 4.78 -45.09
N TYR A 153 2.37 4.97 -44.86
CA TYR A 153 1.41 5.38 -45.90
C TYR A 153 1.49 6.88 -46.17
N TYR A 154 1.69 7.25 -47.43
CA TYR A 154 1.58 8.63 -47.91
C TYR A 154 0.33 8.86 -48.76
N ASN A 155 -0.41 7.80 -49.08
CA ASN A 155 -1.78 7.89 -49.58
C ASN A 155 -2.59 6.62 -49.22
N LYS A 156 -3.86 6.55 -49.65
CA LYS A 156 -4.77 5.44 -49.30
C LYS A 156 -4.34 4.04 -49.78
N ARG A 157 -3.42 3.93 -50.73
CA ARG A 157 -3.01 2.67 -51.36
C ARG A 157 -1.51 2.53 -51.54
N ARG A 158 -0.71 3.54 -51.21
CA ARG A 158 0.73 3.51 -51.35
C ARG A 158 1.41 3.86 -50.05
N ALA A 159 2.46 3.11 -49.80
CA ALA A 159 3.33 3.29 -48.67
C ALA A 159 4.76 2.98 -49.10
N TYR A 160 5.70 3.27 -48.22
CA TYR A 160 7.07 2.82 -48.36
C TYR A 160 7.50 2.02 -47.13
N PHE A 161 8.53 1.20 -47.33
CA PHE A 161 9.17 0.42 -46.27
C PHE A 161 10.66 0.24 -46.57
N PRO A 162 11.51 0.24 -45.54
CA PRO A 162 12.94 0.07 -45.69
C PRO A 162 13.35 -1.39 -45.95
N ILE A 163 14.51 -1.54 -46.59
CA ILE A 163 15.25 -2.80 -46.76
C ILE A 163 16.74 -2.57 -46.46
N SER A 164 17.42 -3.56 -45.89
CA SER A 164 18.82 -3.47 -45.46
C SER A 164 19.75 -4.48 -46.15
N ALA A 165 19.26 -5.22 -47.13
CA ALA A 165 20.03 -6.21 -47.86
C ALA A 165 19.58 -6.32 -49.31
N THR A 166 20.39 -6.95 -50.16
CA THR A 166 19.97 -7.42 -51.48
C THR A 166 19.18 -8.72 -51.36
N GLY A 167 18.19 -8.90 -52.22
CA GLY A 167 17.32 -10.08 -52.19
C GLY A 167 15.94 -9.82 -52.78
N GLU A 168 15.00 -10.68 -52.43
CA GLU A 168 13.59 -10.52 -52.77
C GLU A 168 12.77 -10.19 -51.53
N TYR A 169 11.88 -9.20 -51.65
CA TYR A 169 11.12 -8.64 -50.53
C TYR A 169 9.64 -8.50 -50.88
N ALA A 170 8.77 -8.78 -49.91
CA ALA A 170 7.34 -8.48 -49.99
C ALA A 170 6.77 -8.17 -48.62
N LEU A 171 5.69 -7.39 -48.57
CA LEU A 171 4.87 -7.22 -47.38
C LEU A 171 3.70 -8.19 -47.42
N LEU A 172 3.61 -9.00 -46.36
CA LEU A 172 2.45 -9.81 -46.06
C LEU A 172 1.79 -9.29 -44.79
N SER A 173 0.48 -9.45 -44.69
CA SER A 173 -0.17 -9.48 -43.38
C SER A 173 -0.26 -10.92 -42.92
N ILE A 174 0.15 -11.17 -41.69
CA ILE A 174 0.10 -12.51 -41.10
C ILE A 174 -0.65 -12.38 -39.78
N PRO A 175 -1.80 -13.06 -39.62
CA PRO A 175 -2.60 -12.95 -38.40
C PRO A 175 -1.87 -13.58 -37.22
N GLU A 176 -2.07 -13.01 -36.03
CA GLU A 176 -1.61 -13.62 -34.78
C GLU A 176 -2.57 -14.74 -34.38
N GLU A 177 -2.14 -15.99 -34.57
CA GLU A 177 -2.90 -17.19 -34.21
C GLU A 177 -2.18 -17.93 -33.07
N ASP A 178 -2.95 -18.54 -32.16
CA ASP A 178 -2.41 -19.37 -31.07
C ASP A 178 -1.77 -20.66 -31.59
N ASN A 179 -2.34 -21.24 -32.66
CA ASN A 179 -1.84 -22.49 -33.25
C ASN A 179 -1.69 -22.36 -34.77
N PRO A 180 -0.74 -21.52 -35.25
CA PRO A 180 -0.58 -21.25 -36.66
C PRO A 180 -0.31 -22.56 -37.40
N THR A 181 -1.01 -22.76 -38.50
CA THR A 181 -1.00 -24.01 -39.27
C THR A 181 -0.64 -23.73 -40.74
N LEU A 182 0.10 -24.64 -41.35
CA LEU A 182 0.45 -24.62 -42.77
C LEU A 182 0.32 -26.03 -43.37
N GLN A 183 -0.15 -26.12 -44.61
CA GLN A 183 -0.28 -27.38 -45.35
C GLN A 183 0.44 -27.33 -46.71
N HIS A 184 1.04 -28.44 -47.12
CA HIS A 184 1.72 -28.58 -48.40
C HIS A 184 1.51 -29.97 -49.00
N ASN A 185 1.14 -30.02 -50.28
CA ASN A 185 0.86 -31.27 -51.01
C ASN A 185 1.79 -31.47 -52.24
N GLY A 186 2.84 -30.66 -52.36
CA GLY A 186 3.79 -30.72 -53.47
C GLY A 186 4.93 -31.72 -53.25
N ARG A 187 5.78 -31.89 -54.28
CA ARG A 187 6.92 -32.84 -54.28
C ARG A 187 8.29 -32.18 -54.51
N ASP A 188 8.31 -30.86 -54.62
CA ASP A 188 9.52 -30.05 -54.82
C ASP A 188 10.07 -29.54 -53.48
N ASN A 189 11.15 -28.76 -53.53
CA ASN A 189 11.65 -28.05 -52.35
C ASN A 189 10.57 -27.11 -51.81
N PHE A 190 10.36 -27.13 -50.50
CA PHE A 190 9.34 -26.33 -49.84
C PHE A 190 9.93 -25.59 -48.63
N TYR A 191 9.74 -24.28 -48.58
CA TYR A 191 10.26 -23.39 -47.54
C TYR A 191 9.09 -22.73 -46.82
N ALA A 192 8.95 -22.99 -45.54
CA ALA A 192 7.83 -22.58 -44.72
C ALA A 192 8.26 -21.53 -43.69
N VAL A 193 7.34 -20.64 -43.33
CA VAL A 193 7.45 -19.79 -42.14
C VAL A 193 6.12 -19.75 -41.39
N LEU A 194 6.18 -19.91 -40.06
CA LEU A 194 5.06 -19.79 -39.14
C LEU A 194 5.43 -18.84 -37.99
N LEU A 195 4.44 -18.07 -37.54
CA LEU A 195 4.54 -17.08 -36.46
C LEU A 195 3.39 -17.32 -35.48
N ASN A 196 3.69 -17.52 -34.20
CA ASN A 196 2.66 -17.58 -33.16
C ASN A 196 2.49 -16.22 -32.46
N ASN A 197 1.40 -16.09 -31.71
CA ASN A 197 1.07 -14.92 -30.89
C ASN A 197 2.13 -14.57 -29.80
N THR A 198 2.99 -15.52 -29.42
CA THR A 198 4.08 -15.30 -28.45
C THR A 198 5.35 -14.70 -29.09
N GLY A 199 5.34 -14.48 -30.40
CA GLY A 199 6.45 -13.87 -31.14
C GLY A 199 7.54 -14.85 -31.59
N ALA A 200 7.31 -16.16 -31.45
CA ALA A 200 8.21 -17.18 -31.99
C ALA A 200 8.02 -17.30 -33.51
N GLN A 201 9.13 -17.34 -34.24
CA GLN A 201 9.15 -17.55 -35.69
C GLN A 201 9.86 -18.85 -36.01
N VAL A 202 9.14 -19.76 -36.67
CA VAL A 202 9.67 -21.06 -37.10
C VAL A 202 9.74 -21.09 -38.61
N ALA A 203 10.96 -21.11 -39.14
CA ALA A 203 11.22 -21.32 -40.55
C ALA A 203 11.64 -22.77 -40.79
N VAL A 204 11.09 -23.43 -41.81
CA VAL A 204 11.39 -24.84 -42.12
C VAL A 204 11.68 -25.05 -43.58
N ASN A 205 12.76 -25.75 -43.88
CA ASN A 205 13.23 -26.08 -45.21
C ASN A 205 13.03 -27.58 -45.44
N PHE A 206 12.11 -27.95 -46.32
CA PHE A 206 11.86 -29.32 -46.76
C PHE A 206 12.55 -29.56 -48.10
N PRO A 207 13.59 -30.42 -48.15
CA PRO A 207 14.17 -30.85 -49.41
C PRO A 207 13.17 -31.62 -50.27
N ALA A 208 13.29 -31.57 -51.60
CA ALA A 208 12.42 -32.30 -52.53
C ALA A 208 12.35 -33.81 -52.26
N ALA A 209 13.46 -34.41 -51.80
CA ALA A 209 13.48 -35.82 -51.39
C ALA A 209 12.57 -36.09 -50.18
N TYR A 210 12.49 -35.13 -49.25
CA TYR A 210 11.61 -35.21 -48.10
C TYR A 210 10.14 -35.09 -48.51
N THR A 211 9.78 -34.03 -49.25
CA THR A 211 8.38 -33.79 -49.68
C THR A 211 7.86 -34.93 -50.57
N SER A 212 8.71 -35.45 -51.46
CA SER A 212 8.38 -36.62 -52.29
C SER A 212 8.07 -37.88 -51.48
N MET A 213 8.74 -38.08 -50.33
CA MET A 213 8.48 -39.22 -49.45
C MET A 213 7.29 -38.99 -48.52
N ALA A 214 7.17 -37.80 -47.97
CA ALA A 214 6.17 -37.43 -46.97
C ALA A 214 4.74 -37.47 -47.50
N GLY A 215 4.55 -37.17 -48.79
CA GLY A 215 3.23 -36.88 -49.32
C GLY A 215 2.72 -35.55 -48.77
N ASN A 216 1.46 -35.49 -48.36
CA ASN A 216 0.93 -34.28 -47.72
C ASN A 216 1.62 -34.00 -46.38
N ILE A 217 2.04 -32.76 -46.19
CA ILE A 217 2.70 -32.25 -44.99
C ILE A 217 1.77 -31.22 -44.33
N THR A 218 1.55 -31.34 -43.03
CA THR A 218 0.96 -30.29 -42.18
C THR A 218 1.94 -29.94 -41.07
N ILE A 219 2.18 -28.65 -40.87
CA ILE A 219 3.01 -28.13 -39.77
C ILE A 219 2.13 -27.24 -38.92
N ARG A 220 2.22 -27.38 -37.60
CA ARG A 220 1.57 -26.49 -36.64
C ARG A 220 2.56 -26.07 -35.58
N LEU A 221 2.44 -24.83 -35.10
CA LEU A 221 3.05 -24.44 -33.83
C LEU A 221 2.00 -24.61 -32.74
N LYS A 222 2.40 -25.20 -31.62
CA LYS A 222 1.57 -25.33 -30.42
C LYS A 222 2.22 -24.61 -29.26
N ASP A 223 1.39 -23.97 -28.45
CA ASP A 223 1.78 -23.32 -27.20
C ASP A 223 1.72 -24.27 -25.99
N ASN A 224 1.33 -25.53 -26.19
CA ASN A 224 1.29 -26.57 -25.17
C ASN A 224 1.68 -27.95 -25.74
N LEU A 225 2.08 -28.85 -24.84
CA LEU A 225 2.38 -30.24 -25.16
C LEU A 225 1.16 -31.10 -24.81
N THR A 226 0.58 -31.82 -25.77
CA THR A 226 -0.64 -32.60 -25.52
C THR A 226 -0.37 -33.99 -24.93
N ASP A 227 0.75 -34.62 -25.25
CA ASP A 227 1.09 -35.99 -24.82
C ASP A 227 2.05 -36.03 -23.62
N TYR A 228 1.75 -35.21 -22.61
CA TYR A 228 2.61 -35.05 -21.42
C TYR A 228 2.92 -36.36 -20.69
N ASN A 229 1.93 -37.23 -20.49
CA ASN A 229 2.10 -38.51 -19.77
C ASN A 229 3.13 -39.43 -20.43
N LYS A 230 3.29 -39.32 -21.74
CA LYS A 230 4.27 -40.11 -22.48
C LYS A 230 5.68 -39.59 -22.24
N LEU A 231 5.85 -38.27 -22.23
CA LEU A 231 7.14 -37.63 -21.99
C LEU A 231 7.67 -37.94 -20.59
N THR A 232 6.82 -37.83 -19.57
CA THR A 232 7.22 -38.04 -18.16
C THR A 232 7.63 -39.46 -17.82
N ALA A 233 7.20 -40.45 -18.60
CA ALA A 233 7.68 -41.82 -18.46
C ALA A 233 9.18 -41.96 -18.75
N TYR A 234 9.75 -41.08 -19.58
CA TYR A 234 11.18 -41.06 -19.93
C TYR A 234 11.94 -39.96 -19.19
N TYR A 235 11.31 -38.78 -19.05
CA TYR A 235 11.88 -37.60 -18.40
C TYR A 235 10.96 -37.14 -17.27
N PRO A 236 11.03 -37.78 -16.09
CA PRO A 236 10.15 -37.45 -14.97
C PRO A 236 10.38 -36.03 -14.43
N ASN A 237 11.59 -35.50 -14.62
CA ASN A 237 11.99 -34.15 -14.25
C ASN A 237 12.54 -33.44 -15.49
N ALA A 238 11.84 -32.43 -15.99
CA ALA A 238 12.19 -31.74 -17.21
C ALA A 238 11.69 -30.30 -17.27
N ALA A 239 12.46 -29.43 -17.91
CA ALA A 239 12.02 -28.12 -18.36
C ALA A 239 11.82 -28.15 -19.88
N ILE A 240 10.70 -27.61 -20.35
CA ILE A 240 10.34 -27.56 -21.77
C ILE A 240 10.39 -26.11 -22.25
N SER A 241 11.07 -25.91 -23.38
CA SER A 241 11.05 -24.65 -24.13
C SER A 241 10.14 -24.79 -25.35
N TYR A 242 9.30 -23.80 -25.56
CA TYR A 242 8.37 -23.67 -26.67
C TYR A 242 8.94 -22.69 -27.73
N PRO A 243 8.41 -22.67 -28.97
CA PRO A 243 7.22 -23.37 -29.48
C PRO A 243 7.41 -24.89 -29.63
N VAL A 244 6.32 -25.65 -29.48
CA VAL A 244 6.27 -27.06 -29.91
C VAL A 244 5.90 -27.08 -31.40
N VAL A 245 6.72 -27.72 -32.21
CA VAL A 245 6.48 -27.90 -33.64
C VAL A 245 5.82 -29.26 -33.86
N GLU A 246 4.53 -29.27 -34.19
CA GLU A 246 3.82 -30.47 -34.63
C GLU A 246 4.00 -30.63 -36.14
N LEU A 247 4.47 -31.82 -36.55
CA LEU A 247 4.55 -32.22 -37.94
C LEU A 247 3.63 -33.42 -38.17
N GLN A 248 2.85 -33.40 -39.25
CA GLN A 248 2.07 -34.54 -39.72
C GLN A 248 2.40 -34.79 -41.20
N THR A 249 2.79 -36.02 -41.52
CA THR A 249 3.05 -36.48 -42.88
C THR A 249 2.08 -37.61 -43.26
N GLU A 250 1.66 -37.67 -44.51
CA GLU A 250 0.78 -38.74 -45.03
C GLU A 250 1.44 -40.12 -44.96
N LYS A 251 2.76 -40.16 -45.18
CA LYS A 251 3.56 -41.39 -45.19
C LYS A 251 4.69 -41.32 -44.19
N ALA A 252 5.14 -42.49 -43.73
CA ALA A 252 6.31 -42.61 -42.87
C ALA A 252 7.58 -42.18 -43.61
N ILE A 253 8.41 -41.39 -42.93
CA ILE A 253 9.70 -40.91 -43.45
C ILE A 253 10.82 -41.85 -42.99
N GLY A 254 11.69 -42.21 -43.93
CA GLY A 254 12.92 -42.96 -43.65
C GLY A 254 14.03 -42.08 -43.06
N ASN A 255 15.13 -41.92 -43.81
CA ASN A 255 16.32 -41.17 -43.35
C ASN A 255 16.40 -39.72 -43.85
N CYS A 256 15.33 -39.18 -44.44
CA CYS A 256 15.30 -37.79 -44.91
C CYS A 256 15.01 -36.83 -43.75
N LEU A 257 15.63 -35.66 -43.76
CA LEU A 257 15.44 -34.59 -42.78
C LEU A 257 14.89 -33.34 -43.45
N ALA A 258 13.99 -32.64 -42.76
CA ALA A 258 13.71 -31.24 -43.01
C ALA A 258 14.48 -30.41 -41.98
N TYR A 259 14.98 -29.24 -42.36
CA TYR A 259 15.80 -28.40 -41.49
C TYR A 259 14.97 -27.23 -41.00
N LEU A 260 15.03 -26.93 -39.71
CA LEU A 260 14.26 -25.85 -39.11
C LEU A 260 15.17 -24.83 -38.43
N ARG A 261 14.67 -23.59 -38.38
CA ARG A 261 15.24 -22.49 -37.61
C ARG A 261 14.15 -21.87 -36.76
N ILE A 262 14.40 -21.70 -35.47
CA ILE A 262 13.51 -21.00 -34.54
C ILE A 262 14.20 -19.72 -34.07
N LEU A 263 13.62 -18.56 -34.40
CA LEU A 263 14.10 -17.27 -33.88
C LEU A 263 13.65 -17.09 -32.43
N ASN A 264 14.44 -16.37 -31.64
CA ASN A 264 14.16 -16.07 -30.23
C ASN A 264 14.06 -17.29 -29.30
N ALA A 265 14.67 -18.44 -29.64
CA ALA A 265 14.65 -19.64 -28.80
C ALA A 265 15.41 -19.50 -27.44
N GLY A 266 16.06 -18.36 -27.21
CA GLY A 266 16.91 -18.07 -26.05
C GLY A 266 18.12 -18.99 -25.92
N LYS A 267 19.26 -18.52 -25.42
CA LYS A 267 20.31 -19.41 -24.90
C LYS A 267 20.00 -19.68 -23.43
N GLY A 268 19.33 -20.80 -23.16
CA GLY A 268 18.95 -21.17 -21.79
C GLY A 268 20.03 -21.95 -21.06
N PHE A 269 20.01 -21.83 -19.73
CA PHE A 269 20.97 -22.31 -18.71
C PHE A 269 21.24 -23.83 -18.64
N PHE A 270 20.50 -24.67 -19.38
CA PHE A 270 20.49 -26.12 -19.17
C PHE A 270 20.96 -26.92 -20.38
N SER A 271 21.37 -28.17 -20.13
CA SER A 271 21.65 -29.19 -21.14
C SER A 271 20.38 -29.54 -21.91
N ARG A 272 20.14 -28.86 -23.02
CA ARG A 272 18.99 -29.10 -23.87
C ARG A 272 19.20 -30.36 -24.70
N GLN A 273 18.10 -31.05 -25.00
CA GLN A 273 17.98 -32.14 -25.95
C GLN A 273 16.88 -31.76 -26.95
N TRP A 274 17.12 -32.05 -28.22
CA TRP A 274 16.05 -31.99 -29.22
C TRP A 274 15.22 -33.25 -29.11
N ILE A 275 13.92 -33.10 -28.83
CA ILE A 275 13.00 -34.22 -28.63
C ILE A 275 12.09 -34.37 -29.84
N HIS A 276 11.80 -35.63 -30.20
CA HIS A 276 10.72 -36.01 -31.10
C HIS A 276 9.80 -37.01 -30.40
N LEU A 277 8.58 -36.56 -30.09
CA LEU A 277 7.49 -37.42 -29.64
C LEU A 277 6.73 -37.94 -30.86
N SER A 278 6.97 -39.19 -31.25
CA SER A 278 6.16 -39.87 -32.26
C SER A 278 4.92 -40.49 -31.61
N GLU A 279 4.06 -41.20 -32.37
CA GLU A 279 2.89 -41.88 -31.80
C GLU A 279 3.28 -42.94 -30.75
N ASN A 280 4.33 -43.73 -31.01
CA ASN A 280 4.71 -44.88 -30.16
C ASN A 280 6.10 -44.79 -29.50
N SER A 281 6.91 -43.78 -29.81
CA SER A 281 8.27 -43.67 -29.27
C SER A 281 8.66 -42.24 -28.89
N VAL A 282 9.73 -42.11 -28.13
CA VAL A 282 10.40 -40.85 -27.80
C VAL A 282 11.82 -40.95 -28.32
N TYR A 283 12.22 -40.00 -29.17
CA TYR A 283 13.60 -39.88 -29.64
C TYR A 283 14.21 -38.60 -29.09
N SER A 284 15.50 -38.66 -28.76
CA SER A 284 16.25 -37.52 -28.26
C SER A 284 17.62 -37.44 -28.90
N TRP A 285 18.07 -36.21 -29.15
CA TRP A 285 19.39 -35.91 -29.67
C TRP A 285 20.05 -34.84 -28.80
N SER A 286 21.24 -35.15 -28.27
CA SER A 286 22.12 -34.14 -27.68
C SER A 286 22.62 -33.18 -28.74
N GLU A 287 23.08 -31.99 -28.33
CA GLU A 287 23.61 -30.96 -29.25
C GLU A 287 24.67 -31.53 -30.18
N ASN A 288 25.62 -32.32 -29.64
CA ASN A 288 26.63 -33.01 -30.43
C ASN A 288 26.39 -34.52 -30.41
N ASP A 289 26.65 -35.16 -31.55
CA ASP A 289 26.69 -36.61 -31.66
C ASP A 289 27.82 -37.15 -30.77
N PRO A 290 27.51 -38.09 -29.85
CA PRO A 290 28.47 -38.52 -28.84
C PRO A 290 29.66 -39.33 -29.40
N VAL A 291 29.58 -39.80 -30.66
CA VAL A 291 30.63 -40.62 -31.28
C VAL A 291 31.52 -39.79 -32.19
N SER A 292 30.91 -38.97 -33.04
CA SER A 292 31.60 -38.18 -34.08
C SER A 292 31.95 -36.76 -33.62
N GLY A 293 31.29 -36.25 -32.57
CA GLY A 293 31.45 -34.88 -32.09
C GLY A 293 30.83 -33.82 -33.00
N THR A 294 30.16 -34.20 -34.09
CA THR A 294 29.47 -33.27 -34.98
C THR A 294 28.14 -32.83 -34.37
N SER A 295 27.78 -31.56 -34.52
CA SER A 295 26.52 -31.03 -33.99
C SER A 295 25.30 -31.61 -34.72
N ASN A 296 24.37 -32.19 -33.96
CA ASN A 296 23.04 -32.60 -34.42
C ASN A 296 22.12 -31.37 -34.61
N TRP A 297 22.26 -30.40 -33.72
CA TRP A 297 21.55 -29.11 -33.70
C TRP A 297 22.42 -28.11 -32.93
N TRP A 298 22.19 -26.81 -33.04
CA TRP A 298 22.93 -25.80 -32.27
C TRP A 298 22.10 -24.54 -32.05
N ILE A 299 22.55 -23.69 -31.11
CA ILE A 299 21.93 -22.40 -30.82
C ILE A 299 22.99 -21.31 -30.87
N ASP A 300 22.73 -20.24 -31.63
CA ASP A 300 23.54 -19.04 -31.67
C ASP A 300 22.71 -17.78 -31.37
N GLU A 301 23.27 -16.59 -31.58
CA GLU A 301 22.59 -15.31 -31.35
C GLU A 301 21.39 -15.09 -32.28
N THR A 302 21.35 -15.82 -33.38
CA THR A 302 20.36 -15.68 -34.46
C THR A 302 19.24 -16.72 -34.38
N GLY A 303 19.33 -17.72 -33.48
CA GLY A 303 18.27 -18.69 -33.21
C GLY A 303 18.75 -20.12 -32.92
N LEU A 304 17.79 -21.03 -32.79
CA LEU A 304 18.00 -22.48 -32.77
C LEU A 304 17.96 -23.03 -34.19
N TYR A 305 18.89 -23.92 -34.53
CA TYR A 305 18.93 -24.66 -35.79
C TYR A 305 18.82 -26.16 -35.50
N SER A 306 17.82 -26.82 -36.07
CA SER A 306 17.54 -28.24 -35.82
C SER A 306 16.87 -28.92 -37.02
N PHE A 307 16.25 -30.09 -36.83
CA PHE A 307 15.66 -30.89 -37.89
C PHE A 307 14.33 -31.57 -37.50
N LEU A 308 13.56 -31.93 -38.51
CA LEU A 308 12.35 -32.76 -38.41
C LEU A 308 12.55 -34.06 -39.20
N LYS A 309 12.16 -35.19 -38.61
CA LYS A 309 12.37 -36.53 -39.19
C LYS A 309 11.09 -37.19 -39.66
N GLY A 310 9.91 -36.84 -39.14
CA GLY A 310 8.61 -37.41 -39.56
C GLY A 310 7.48 -36.99 -38.62
N SER A 311 6.28 -37.58 -38.76
CA SER A 311 5.14 -37.21 -37.93
C SER A 311 5.43 -37.25 -36.42
N GLY A 312 5.01 -36.21 -35.70
CA GLY A 312 5.14 -36.08 -34.24
C GLY A 312 5.35 -34.64 -33.78
N GLU A 313 5.59 -34.49 -32.47
CA GLU A 313 5.86 -33.20 -31.83
C GLU A 313 7.35 -33.03 -31.54
N TYR A 314 7.87 -31.83 -31.81
CA TYR A 314 9.28 -31.48 -31.69
C TYR A 314 9.49 -30.25 -30.82
N PHE A 315 10.44 -30.32 -29.89
CA PHE A 315 10.73 -29.22 -28.95
C PHE A 315 12.08 -29.43 -28.25
N LEU A 316 12.55 -28.37 -27.58
CA LEU A 316 13.70 -28.44 -26.69
C LEU A 316 13.26 -28.87 -25.29
N LEU A 317 13.93 -29.90 -24.76
CA LEU A 317 13.76 -30.35 -23.39
C LEU A 317 15.09 -30.28 -22.67
N SER A 318 15.07 -29.80 -21.44
CA SER A 318 16.20 -29.87 -20.53
C SER A 318 15.91 -30.89 -19.44
N PRO A 319 16.60 -32.04 -19.40
CA PRO A 319 16.46 -32.98 -18.30
C PRO A 319 16.94 -32.32 -17.02
N LEU A 320 16.11 -32.35 -15.98
CA LEU A 320 16.47 -31.84 -14.67
C LEU A 320 16.88 -33.06 -13.84
N GLU A 321 18.18 -33.25 -13.62
CA GLU A 321 18.67 -34.38 -12.82
C GLU A 321 18.03 -34.39 -11.42
N ASN A 322 18.12 -35.52 -10.71
CA ASN A 322 17.63 -35.63 -9.34
C ASN A 322 18.50 -34.77 -8.40
N GLN A 323 18.25 -33.47 -8.40
CA GLN A 323 18.87 -32.47 -7.55
C GLN A 323 17.94 -32.20 -6.36
N GLN A 324 18.50 -31.95 -5.18
CA GLN A 324 17.72 -31.59 -4.00
C GLN A 324 16.99 -30.24 -4.18
N GLU A 325 17.55 -29.35 -4.99
CA GLU A 325 17.00 -28.06 -5.37
C GLU A 325 17.23 -27.84 -6.86
N ILE A 326 16.21 -27.34 -7.55
CA ILE A 326 16.21 -27.12 -9.00
C ILE A 326 16.07 -25.62 -9.25
N SER A 327 17.02 -25.04 -9.98
CA SER A 327 17.05 -23.61 -10.31
C SER A 327 16.62 -23.37 -11.75
N VAL A 328 15.47 -22.74 -11.96
CA VAL A 328 14.86 -22.48 -13.27
C VAL A 328 14.89 -20.98 -13.58
N PRO A 329 15.43 -20.55 -14.75
CA PRO A 329 15.36 -19.15 -15.15
C PRO A 329 13.92 -18.74 -15.49
N LEU A 330 13.57 -17.50 -15.13
CA LEU A 330 12.27 -16.90 -15.43
C LEU A 330 12.36 -15.84 -16.54
N ASP A 331 13.42 -15.87 -17.36
CA ASP A 331 13.69 -14.92 -18.45
C ASP A 331 12.84 -15.14 -19.71
N GLY A 332 11.95 -16.13 -19.71
CA GLY A 332 11.12 -16.54 -20.85
C GLY A 332 11.74 -17.66 -21.69
N SER A 333 12.94 -18.15 -21.35
CA SER A 333 13.60 -19.25 -22.07
C SER A 333 13.02 -20.64 -21.77
N VAL A 334 12.19 -20.75 -20.73
CA VAL A 334 11.50 -21.97 -20.28
C VAL A 334 10.03 -21.62 -20.08
N ASN A 335 9.12 -22.39 -20.66
CA ASN A 335 7.70 -22.12 -20.52
C ASN A 335 6.97 -23.14 -19.66
N SER A 336 7.52 -24.34 -19.46
CA SER A 336 6.93 -25.31 -18.54
C SER A 336 8.01 -26.11 -17.82
N VAL A 337 7.76 -26.41 -16.56
CA VAL A 337 8.64 -27.24 -15.73
C VAL A 337 7.83 -28.35 -15.10
N PHE A 338 8.37 -29.55 -15.14
CA PHE A 338 7.74 -30.76 -14.64
C PHE A 338 8.71 -31.47 -13.72
N LEU A 339 8.27 -31.73 -12.49
CA LEU A 339 9.04 -32.36 -11.43
C LEU A 339 8.20 -33.50 -10.85
N GLN A 340 8.20 -34.64 -11.52
CA GLN A 340 7.38 -35.83 -11.23
C GLN A 340 5.89 -35.50 -11.21
N GLN A 341 5.37 -35.25 -10.01
CA GLN A 341 3.97 -35.00 -9.71
C GLN A 341 3.68 -33.50 -9.52
N VAL A 342 4.69 -32.64 -9.67
CA VAL A 342 4.61 -31.20 -9.55
C VAL A 342 4.87 -30.57 -10.91
N TRP A 343 4.17 -29.49 -11.25
CA TRP A 343 4.38 -28.76 -12.49
C TRP A 343 4.20 -27.26 -12.32
N PHE A 344 4.83 -26.51 -13.22
CA PHE A 344 4.79 -25.06 -13.28
C PHE A 344 4.59 -24.60 -14.73
N ASP A 345 3.67 -23.66 -14.94
CA ASP A 345 3.53 -22.94 -16.21
C ASP A 345 4.10 -21.52 -16.10
N LEU A 346 5.05 -21.25 -16.99
CA LEU A 346 5.88 -20.05 -17.04
C LEU A 346 5.66 -19.26 -18.33
N ARG A 347 4.67 -19.62 -19.17
CA ARG A 347 4.46 -19.02 -20.50
C ARG A 347 4.27 -17.50 -20.49
N SER A 348 3.68 -16.96 -19.42
CA SER A 348 3.44 -15.52 -19.27
C SER A 348 4.55 -14.79 -18.51
N ILE A 349 5.67 -15.45 -18.22
CA ILE A 349 6.75 -14.92 -17.39
C ILE A 349 7.99 -14.66 -18.25
N SER A 350 8.37 -13.39 -18.34
CA SER A 350 9.67 -12.95 -18.87
C SER A 350 10.24 -11.88 -17.95
N LEU A 351 10.97 -12.34 -16.95
CA LEU A 351 11.63 -11.57 -15.92
C LEU A 351 13.15 -11.79 -16.05
N PRO A 352 13.86 -10.88 -16.74
CA PRO A 352 15.31 -10.93 -16.84
C PRO A 352 15.96 -11.04 -15.47
N GLU A 353 17.10 -11.74 -15.41
CA GLU A 353 17.92 -11.88 -14.19
C GLU A 353 17.18 -12.53 -13.00
N THR A 354 16.00 -13.13 -13.25
CA THR A 354 15.19 -13.75 -12.19
C THR A 354 15.18 -15.26 -12.35
N GLN A 355 15.29 -15.99 -11.24
CA GLN A 355 15.22 -17.45 -11.22
C GLN A 355 14.31 -17.94 -10.10
N MET A 356 13.64 -19.06 -10.35
CA MET A 356 12.85 -19.82 -9.39
C MET A 356 13.66 -21.03 -8.93
N LYS A 357 13.83 -21.18 -7.62
CA LYS A 357 14.43 -22.36 -7.00
C LYS A 357 13.36 -23.20 -6.32
N VAL A 358 13.30 -24.48 -6.67
CA VAL A 358 12.27 -25.41 -6.19
C VAL A 358 12.91 -26.61 -5.49
N ASN A 359 12.43 -26.90 -4.28
CA ASN A 359 12.69 -28.15 -3.56
C ASN A 359 11.35 -28.85 -3.31
N ILE A 360 11.18 -30.04 -3.89
CA ILE A 360 9.94 -30.83 -3.82
C ILE A 360 9.87 -31.79 -2.63
N ALA A 361 10.95 -31.91 -1.86
CA ALA A 361 11.01 -32.72 -0.63
C ALA A 361 11.85 -32.00 0.45
N PRO A 362 11.45 -30.79 0.88
CA PRO A 362 12.18 -30.01 1.87
C PRO A 362 12.04 -30.61 3.28
N ASP A 363 13.06 -30.44 4.12
CA ASP A 363 12.92 -30.66 5.56
C ASP A 363 12.15 -29.49 6.19
N ILE A 364 10.94 -29.79 6.67
CA ILE A 364 10.03 -28.82 7.30
C ILE A 364 9.87 -29.06 8.80
N SER A 365 10.71 -29.88 9.41
CA SER A 365 10.56 -30.31 10.81
C SER A 365 10.49 -29.13 11.79
N SER A 366 11.30 -28.09 11.57
CA SER A 366 11.29 -26.87 12.39
C SER A 366 10.01 -26.06 12.22
N ILE A 367 9.51 -25.90 10.99
CA ILE A 367 8.25 -25.19 10.70
C ILE A 367 7.08 -25.91 11.38
N LEU A 368 7.06 -27.24 11.27
CA LEU A 368 6.01 -28.04 11.91
C LEU A 368 6.06 -27.91 13.42
N ALA A 369 7.25 -28.01 14.03
CA ALA A 369 7.42 -27.86 15.47
C ALA A 369 6.98 -26.49 16.00
N ASP A 370 7.33 -25.43 15.29
CA ASP A 370 7.08 -24.07 15.74
C ASP A 370 5.59 -23.70 15.70
N TYR A 371 4.86 -24.10 14.64
CA TYR A 371 3.52 -23.57 14.37
C TYR A 371 2.42 -24.62 14.13
N PHE A 372 2.76 -25.85 13.76
CA PHE A 372 1.79 -26.86 13.28
C PHE A 372 1.69 -28.12 14.15
N GLN A 373 2.33 -28.16 15.32
CA GLN A 373 2.30 -29.36 16.17
C GLN A 373 1.04 -29.47 17.04
N ASN A 374 0.34 -28.37 17.40
CA ASN A 374 -0.88 -28.42 18.22
C ASN A 374 -1.73 -27.14 18.18
N ASN A 375 -1.11 -25.95 18.15
CA ASN A 375 -1.77 -24.64 18.22
C ASN A 375 -0.71 -23.56 17.83
N PRO A 376 -0.97 -22.59 16.92
CA PRO A 376 -2.24 -22.20 16.29
C PRO A 376 -2.75 -23.14 15.20
N TYR A 377 -1.91 -24.03 14.67
CA TYR A 377 -2.31 -24.97 13.63
C TYR A 377 -2.01 -26.42 14.04
N SER A 378 -2.77 -27.34 13.47
CA SER A 378 -2.44 -28.76 13.41
C SER A 378 -3.03 -29.38 12.14
N PHE A 379 -2.38 -30.42 11.62
CA PHE A 379 -2.90 -31.18 10.50
C PHE A 379 -3.42 -32.54 10.98
N ASN A 380 -4.57 -32.99 10.47
CA ASN A 380 -5.08 -34.34 10.74
C ASN A 380 -4.71 -35.36 9.65
N SER A 381 -3.90 -34.94 8.67
CA SER A 381 -3.43 -35.73 7.55
C SER A 381 -1.92 -35.50 7.31
N PRO A 382 -1.24 -36.40 6.56
CA PRO A 382 0.14 -36.17 6.15
C PRO A 382 0.27 -34.87 5.35
N VAL A 383 1.28 -34.07 5.67
CA VAL A 383 1.55 -32.79 5.00
C VAL A 383 2.39 -33.02 3.76
N GLN A 384 1.95 -32.51 2.62
CA GLN A 384 2.80 -32.37 1.43
C GLN A 384 3.47 -31.00 1.47
N ALA A 385 4.75 -30.93 1.15
CA ALA A 385 5.53 -29.72 1.32
C ALA A 385 6.44 -29.44 0.13
N PHE A 386 6.56 -28.15 -0.21
CA PHE A 386 7.39 -27.65 -1.28
C PHE A 386 8.06 -26.37 -0.81
N VAL A 387 9.32 -26.13 -1.15
CA VAL A 387 9.96 -24.82 -0.95
C VAL A 387 10.18 -24.21 -2.33
N ILE A 388 9.59 -23.04 -2.55
CA ILE A 388 9.70 -22.31 -3.81
C ILE A 388 10.18 -20.91 -3.46
N ASN A 389 11.35 -20.56 -3.98
CA ASN A 389 12.02 -19.29 -3.71
C ASN A 389 12.36 -18.59 -5.02
N PHE A 390 12.15 -17.28 -5.07
CA PHE A 390 12.50 -16.44 -6.19
C PHE A 390 13.74 -15.62 -5.87
N TYR A 391 14.68 -15.59 -6.80
CA TYR A 391 15.88 -14.78 -6.69
C TYR A 391 15.93 -13.82 -7.87
N LYS A 392 16.21 -12.55 -7.59
CA LYS A 392 16.63 -11.59 -8.61
C LYS A 392 18.14 -11.40 -8.46
N ASP A 393 18.86 -11.62 -9.54
CA ASP A 393 20.31 -11.80 -9.54
C ASP A 393 20.72 -12.96 -8.60
N SER A 394 21.14 -12.61 -7.38
CA SER A 394 21.50 -13.55 -6.31
C SER A 394 20.77 -13.26 -5.01
N GLU A 395 19.86 -12.28 -4.98
CA GLU A 395 19.12 -11.89 -3.79
C GLU A 395 17.74 -12.54 -3.77
N LEU A 396 17.40 -13.16 -2.63
CA LEU A 396 16.07 -13.70 -2.39
C LEU A 396 15.05 -12.56 -2.35
N ILE A 397 14.08 -12.57 -3.27
CA ILE A 397 12.98 -11.61 -3.26
C ILE A 397 11.76 -12.24 -2.57
N ALA A 398 11.02 -11.45 -1.79
CA ALA A 398 9.86 -11.95 -1.06
C ALA A 398 8.69 -12.31 -2.00
N THR A 399 8.51 -11.54 -3.08
CA THR A 399 7.45 -11.70 -4.07
C THR A 399 7.94 -11.35 -5.47
N LEU A 400 7.34 -11.95 -6.49
CA LEU A 400 7.56 -11.59 -7.89
C LEU A 400 7.17 -10.12 -8.16
N PRO A 401 7.87 -9.43 -9.09
CA PRO A 401 7.60 -8.04 -9.44
C PRO A 401 6.32 -7.88 -10.27
N GLU A 402 5.78 -6.65 -10.33
CA GLU A 402 4.70 -6.23 -11.26
C GLU A 402 3.40 -7.07 -11.21
N ASN A 403 3.10 -7.67 -10.06
CA ASN A 403 1.96 -8.60 -9.88
C ASN A 403 2.04 -9.85 -10.77
N ASN A 404 3.22 -10.22 -11.23
CA ASN A 404 3.44 -11.49 -11.90
C ASN A 404 3.17 -12.65 -10.94
N TRP A 405 2.62 -13.73 -11.48
CA TRP A 405 2.32 -14.96 -10.75
C TRP A 405 2.57 -16.17 -11.65
N ILE A 406 2.96 -17.29 -11.03
CA ILE A 406 3.22 -18.55 -11.73
C ILE A 406 2.08 -19.50 -11.42
N GLU A 407 1.55 -20.16 -12.45
CA GLU A 407 0.63 -21.28 -12.23
C GLU A 407 1.44 -22.49 -11.75
N PHE A 408 1.02 -23.02 -10.61
CA PHE A 408 1.64 -24.12 -9.90
C PHE A 408 0.60 -25.21 -9.66
N GLY A 409 0.95 -26.45 -9.98
CA GLY A 409 0.10 -27.58 -9.65
C GLY A 409 0.86 -28.80 -9.17
N PHE A 410 0.17 -29.64 -8.41
CA PHE A 410 0.74 -30.85 -7.85
C PHE A 410 -0.30 -31.95 -7.62
N PHE A 411 0.15 -33.20 -7.64
CA PHE A 411 -0.69 -34.35 -7.32
C PHE A 411 -0.88 -34.52 -5.81
N THR A 412 -2.08 -34.90 -5.40
CA THR A 412 -2.41 -35.24 -4.02
C THR A 412 -3.28 -36.48 -3.91
N ASN A 413 -2.99 -37.29 -2.90
CA ASN A 413 -3.84 -38.43 -2.50
C ASN A 413 -4.94 -38.02 -1.51
N GLN A 414 -4.99 -36.76 -1.08
CA GLN A 414 -6.02 -36.28 -0.16
C GLN A 414 -7.34 -36.07 -0.90
N THR A 415 -8.43 -36.56 -0.33
CA THR A 415 -9.78 -36.30 -0.86
C THR A 415 -10.14 -34.83 -0.67
N GLU A 416 -10.98 -34.31 -1.57
CA GLU A 416 -11.51 -32.95 -1.46
C GLU A 416 -12.20 -32.72 -0.12
N ASN A 417 -11.78 -31.68 0.59
CA ASN A 417 -12.34 -31.31 1.89
C ASN A 417 -12.26 -29.78 2.06
N ASN A 418 -13.31 -29.17 2.58
CA ASN A 418 -13.36 -27.72 2.83
C ASN A 418 -12.35 -27.24 3.89
N LYS A 419 -11.72 -28.16 4.63
CA LYS A 419 -10.63 -27.93 5.59
C LYS A 419 -9.22 -28.12 5.01
N ASN A 420 -9.08 -28.56 3.76
CA ASN A 420 -7.78 -28.61 3.12
C ASN A 420 -7.26 -27.18 2.90
N ARG A 421 -5.98 -26.95 3.19
CA ARG A 421 -5.35 -25.62 3.13
C ARG A 421 -4.02 -25.75 2.42
N LEU A 422 -3.75 -24.82 1.52
CA LEU A 422 -2.41 -24.61 0.96
C LEU A 422 -1.80 -23.41 1.69
N PHE A 423 -1.01 -23.67 2.72
CA PHE A 423 -0.30 -22.64 3.47
C PHE A 423 0.88 -22.11 2.68
N SER A 424 1.15 -20.82 2.81
CA SER A 424 2.41 -20.16 2.44
C SER A 424 3.09 -19.67 3.71
N VAL A 425 4.26 -20.23 4.00
CA VAL A 425 5.06 -19.95 5.19
C VAL A 425 6.35 -19.27 4.76
N CYS A 426 6.39 -17.94 4.90
CA CYS A 426 7.57 -17.13 4.65
C CYS A 426 8.25 -16.81 5.99
N ARG A 427 9.50 -17.25 6.16
CA ARG A 427 10.27 -17.04 7.40
C ARG A 427 11.63 -16.46 7.05
N ASN A 428 12.02 -15.41 7.75
CA ASN A 428 13.38 -14.87 7.66
C ASN A 428 13.85 -14.37 9.04
N ASN A 429 14.99 -13.68 9.07
CA ASN A 429 15.55 -13.19 10.33
C ASN A 429 14.66 -12.17 11.04
N LEU A 430 13.89 -11.37 10.28
CA LEU A 430 13.07 -10.27 10.77
C LEU A 430 11.60 -10.66 11.00
N GLN A 431 11.03 -11.54 10.18
CA GLN A 431 9.59 -11.78 10.18
C GLN A 431 9.19 -13.21 9.86
N ASP A 432 8.04 -13.62 10.41
CA ASP A 432 7.32 -14.83 10.01
C ASP A 432 5.93 -14.43 9.49
N ILE A 433 5.61 -14.81 8.24
CA ILE A 433 4.32 -14.60 7.60
C ILE A 433 3.74 -15.96 7.22
N ILE A 434 2.60 -16.30 7.82
CA ILE A 434 1.88 -17.54 7.58
C ILE A 434 0.49 -17.19 7.08
N THR A 435 0.23 -17.51 5.82
CA THR A 435 -1.06 -17.32 5.14
C THR A 435 -1.52 -18.65 4.55
N TYR A 436 -2.76 -18.74 4.09
CA TYR A 436 -3.20 -19.92 3.35
C TYR A 436 -4.22 -19.59 2.27
N LYS A 437 -4.34 -20.52 1.33
CA LYS A 437 -5.47 -20.61 0.39
C LYS A 437 -6.42 -21.74 0.76
N SER A 438 -7.72 -21.49 0.59
CA SER A 438 -8.80 -22.48 0.76
C SER A 438 -9.27 -23.04 -0.59
N PRO A 439 -9.97 -24.19 -0.63
CA PRO A 439 -10.57 -24.67 -1.87
C PRO A 439 -11.64 -23.69 -2.37
N GLY A 440 -11.69 -23.49 -3.70
CA GLY A 440 -12.67 -22.66 -4.38
C GLY A 440 -13.12 -23.27 -5.72
N THR A 441 -13.96 -22.56 -6.47
CA THR A 441 -14.40 -22.97 -7.81
C THR A 441 -13.44 -22.54 -8.93
N SER A 442 -12.60 -21.55 -8.63
CA SER A 442 -11.48 -21.07 -9.46
C SER A 442 -10.32 -20.77 -8.53
N TYR A 443 -9.08 -20.90 -9.01
CA TYR A 443 -7.93 -20.49 -8.21
C TYR A 443 -7.75 -18.98 -8.34
N ASP A 444 -7.41 -18.32 -7.23
CA ASP A 444 -7.17 -16.88 -7.17
C ASP A 444 -6.16 -16.58 -6.04
N ALA A 445 -6.07 -15.33 -5.58
CA ALA A 445 -5.18 -14.95 -4.49
C ALA A 445 -5.44 -15.70 -3.16
N ASN A 446 -6.68 -16.10 -2.90
CA ASN A 446 -7.13 -16.76 -1.66
C ASN A 446 -7.57 -18.21 -1.87
N HIS A 447 -7.72 -18.66 -3.12
CA HIS A 447 -8.27 -19.96 -3.44
C HIS A 447 -7.36 -20.82 -4.33
N TYR A 448 -7.42 -22.13 -4.12
CA TYR A 448 -6.91 -23.13 -5.06
C TYR A 448 -8.09 -23.99 -5.56
N ILE A 449 -7.90 -24.72 -6.65
CA ILE A 449 -8.87 -25.73 -7.11
C ILE A 449 -8.26 -27.12 -7.03
N GLN A 450 -9.11 -28.10 -6.73
CA GLN A 450 -8.77 -29.51 -6.86
C GLN A 450 -9.61 -30.07 -8.02
N VAL A 451 -8.94 -30.73 -8.97
CA VAL A 451 -9.60 -31.46 -10.05
C VAL A 451 -9.08 -32.89 -10.01
N ASN A 452 -9.94 -33.81 -9.58
CA ASN A 452 -9.55 -35.19 -9.27
C ASN A 452 -8.43 -35.22 -8.21
N SER A 453 -7.26 -35.73 -8.58
CA SER A 453 -6.08 -35.84 -7.71
C SER A 453 -5.04 -34.74 -7.95
N TYR A 454 -5.40 -33.64 -8.62
CA TYR A 454 -4.47 -32.53 -8.89
C TYR A 454 -4.97 -31.22 -8.30
N ILE A 455 -4.06 -30.51 -7.63
CA ILE A 455 -4.24 -29.17 -7.11
C ILE A 455 -3.68 -28.17 -8.12
N TYR A 456 -4.39 -27.06 -8.33
CA TYR A 456 -3.97 -25.94 -9.17
C TYR A 456 -4.06 -24.65 -8.36
N SER A 457 -3.00 -23.85 -8.37
CA SER A 457 -2.94 -22.56 -7.67
C SER A 457 -1.95 -21.60 -8.33
N GLY A 458 -2.23 -20.29 -8.24
CA GLY A 458 -1.23 -19.27 -8.56
C GLY A 458 -0.30 -18.98 -7.38
N ILE A 459 1.00 -18.84 -7.61
CA ILE A 459 1.97 -18.45 -6.58
C ILE A 459 2.71 -17.17 -6.97
N THR A 460 3.01 -16.35 -5.97
CA THR A 460 3.73 -15.07 -6.16
C THR A 460 4.88 -14.89 -5.18
N SER A 461 4.94 -15.68 -4.10
CA SER A 461 5.83 -15.43 -2.97
C SER A 461 6.89 -16.52 -2.77
N SER A 462 8.07 -16.11 -2.32
CA SER A 462 9.09 -17.04 -1.81
C SER A 462 8.66 -17.59 -0.46
N ALA A 463 8.39 -18.90 -0.40
CA ALA A 463 7.85 -19.54 0.80
C ALA A 463 8.03 -21.06 0.81
N ALA A 464 7.89 -21.64 2.01
CA ALA A 464 7.52 -23.04 2.16
C ALA A 464 6.00 -23.17 2.01
N TYR A 465 5.57 -23.94 1.03
CA TYR A 465 4.18 -24.25 0.75
C TYR A 465 3.80 -25.58 1.39
N LEU A 466 2.80 -25.57 2.27
CA LEU A 466 2.36 -26.77 2.99
C LEU A 466 0.90 -27.07 2.65
N TYR A 467 0.64 -28.26 2.12
CA TYR A 467 -0.70 -28.72 1.82
C TYR A 467 -1.14 -29.83 2.79
N GLY A 468 -2.28 -29.63 3.43
CA GLY A 468 -2.88 -30.62 4.30
C GLY A 468 -4.26 -30.23 4.80
N CYS A 469 -4.93 -31.18 5.46
CA CYS A 469 -6.24 -30.97 6.07
C CYS A 469 -6.07 -30.34 7.45
N LEU A 470 -6.43 -29.05 7.57
CA LEU A 470 -6.27 -28.26 8.77
C LEU A 470 -7.28 -28.70 9.83
N GLN A 471 -6.77 -28.92 11.04
CA GLN A 471 -7.56 -29.00 12.26
C GLN A 471 -7.41 -27.70 13.03
N THR A 472 -8.53 -27.02 13.26
CA THR A 472 -8.57 -25.76 14.01
C THR A 472 -8.98 -25.98 15.44
N ALA A 473 -8.30 -25.29 16.36
CA ALA A 473 -8.80 -25.14 17.72
C ALA A 473 -10.08 -24.27 17.70
N PRO A 474 -11.24 -24.79 18.14
CA PRO A 474 -12.53 -24.13 17.92
C PRO A 474 -12.83 -22.99 18.89
N SER A 475 -12.02 -22.79 19.93
CA SER A 475 -12.30 -21.87 21.03
C SER A 475 -11.09 -21.07 21.53
N GLN A 476 -9.87 -21.60 21.42
CA GLN A 476 -8.68 -20.90 21.93
C GLN A 476 -7.47 -21.17 21.05
N LEU A 477 -6.81 -20.08 20.64
CA LEU A 477 -5.52 -20.10 19.96
C LEU A 477 -4.40 -19.78 20.95
N LYS A 478 -3.30 -20.50 20.87
CA LYS A 478 -2.03 -20.23 21.56
C LYS A 478 -1.00 -19.99 20.48
N VAL A 479 -0.61 -18.73 20.31
CA VAL A 479 0.24 -18.27 19.20
C VAL A 479 1.63 -17.94 19.75
N PRO A 480 2.70 -18.60 19.30
CA PRO A 480 4.04 -18.34 19.81
C PRO A 480 4.58 -16.97 19.35
N TYR A 481 5.40 -16.35 20.21
CA TYR A 481 6.05 -15.07 19.96
C TYR A 481 7.53 -15.27 19.59
N TYR A 482 7.78 -15.67 18.34
CA TYR A 482 9.14 -15.96 17.87
C TYR A 482 9.88 -14.73 17.33
N LYS A 483 9.18 -13.78 16.71
CA LYS A 483 9.75 -12.64 15.97
C LYS A 483 9.11 -11.31 16.37
N ASN A 484 9.86 -10.23 16.19
CA ASN A 484 9.37 -8.85 16.36
C ASN A 484 8.33 -8.46 15.29
N ARG A 485 8.28 -9.16 14.16
CA ARG A 485 7.23 -9.03 13.13
C ARG A 485 6.61 -10.39 12.84
N GLN A 486 5.32 -10.54 13.07
CA GLN A 486 4.61 -11.79 12.73
C GLN A 486 3.24 -11.47 12.14
N TYR A 487 2.84 -12.27 11.16
CA TYR A 487 1.50 -12.26 10.57
C TYR A 487 1.01 -13.70 10.44
N LEU A 488 -0.11 -14.01 11.09
CA LEU A 488 -0.70 -15.35 11.11
C LEU A 488 -2.17 -15.27 10.72
N GLN A 489 -2.52 -15.96 9.64
CA GLN A 489 -3.90 -16.16 9.21
C GLN A 489 -4.41 -17.51 9.67
N THR A 490 -5.46 -17.51 10.49
CA THR A 490 -6.21 -18.71 10.88
C THR A 490 -7.64 -18.65 10.32
N GLU A 491 -8.43 -19.73 10.44
CA GLU A 491 -9.83 -19.71 10.00
C GLU A 491 -10.71 -18.73 10.78
N ASN A 492 -10.34 -18.40 12.02
CA ASN A 492 -11.20 -17.65 12.94
C ASN A 492 -10.58 -16.32 13.40
N ALA A 493 -9.33 -16.04 13.03
CA ALA A 493 -8.63 -14.82 13.39
C ALA A 493 -7.45 -14.56 12.45
N ILE A 494 -7.18 -13.28 12.18
CA ILE A 494 -5.88 -12.81 11.67
C ILE A 494 -5.19 -12.10 12.82
N ILE A 495 -3.93 -12.42 13.05
CA ILE A 495 -3.14 -11.92 14.17
C ILE A 495 -1.85 -11.37 13.62
N SER A 496 -1.51 -10.13 13.92
CA SER A 496 -0.20 -9.59 13.57
C SER A 496 0.34 -8.59 14.57
N TRP A 497 1.65 -8.38 14.53
CA TRP A 497 2.33 -7.28 15.20
C TRP A 497 3.56 -6.87 14.40
N TRP A 498 3.97 -5.62 14.57
CA TRP A 498 5.09 -5.04 13.84
C TRP A 498 5.90 -4.14 14.76
N ASN A 499 6.86 -4.75 15.45
CA ASN A 499 7.79 -4.04 16.32
C ASN A 499 9.11 -3.74 15.59
N ALA A 500 9.76 -2.66 16.00
CA ALA A 500 11.17 -2.43 15.69
C ALA A 500 12.02 -3.50 16.38
N ASP A 501 11.80 -3.71 17.68
CA ASP A 501 12.56 -4.65 18.52
C ASP A 501 11.68 -5.76 19.11
N LYS A 502 12.27 -6.93 19.36
CA LYS A 502 11.55 -8.07 19.95
C LYS A 502 11.29 -7.77 21.43
N THR A 503 10.03 -7.89 21.86
CA THR A 503 9.66 -7.85 23.28
C THR A 503 9.83 -9.23 23.90
N ASP A 504 10.06 -9.30 25.21
CA ASP A 504 10.24 -10.57 25.94
C ASP A 504 8.90 -11.27 26.22
N TYR A 505 8.09 -11.51 25.19
CA TYR A 505 6.91 -12.38 25.28
C TYR A 505 7.23 -13.80 24.80
N ASP A 506 6.59 -14.80 25.41
CA ASP A 506 6.70 -16.20 25.00
C ASP A 506 5.60 -16.57 23.98
N TYR A 507 4.35 -16.19 24.29
CA TYR A 507 3.19 -16.50 23.46
C TYR A 507 1.99 -15.59 23.77
N LEU A 508 1.05 -15.55 22.83
CA LEU A 508 -0.28 -14.97 22.94
C LEU A 508 -1.31 -16.08 23.20
N ILE A 509 -2.24 -15.87 24.12
CA ILE A 509 -3.50 -16.63 24.18
C ILE A 509 -4.61 -15.76 23.61
N LEU A 510 -5.36 -16.29 22.66
CA LEU A 510 -6.56 -15.69 22.06
C LEU A 510 -7.74 -16.64 22.24
N ASN A 511 -8.60 -16.36 23.22
CA ASN A 511 -9.86 -17.06 23.42
C ASN A 511 -10.92 -16.45 22.50
N LEU A 512 -11.44 -17.24 21.56
CA LEU A 512 -12.44 -16.83 20.55
C LEU A 512 -13.89 -17.03 21.01
N LYS A 513 -14.09 -17.66 22.17
CA LYS A 513 -15.42 -17.84 22.78
C LYS A 513 -15.39 -17.49 24.28
N PRO A 514 -14.95 -16.27 24.64
CA PRO A 514 -14.93 -15.86 26.03
C PRO A 514 -16.36 -15.67 26.56
N ALA A 515 -16.57 -15.97 27.83
CA ALA A 515 -17.84 -15.66 28.49
C ALA A 515 -18.02 -14.15 28.62
N PHE A 516 -19.28 -13.68 28.54
CA PHE A 516 -19.56 -12.27 28.77
C PHE A 516 -19.18 -11.89 30.22
N PRO A 517 -18.42 -10.80 30.42
CA PRO A 517 -17.89 -10.45 31.72
C PRO A 517 -18.98 -9.98 32.68
N ASN A 518 -18.86 -10.35 33.94
CA ASN A 518 -19.72 -9.86 35.01
C ASN A 518 -19.09 -8.63 35.69
N HIS A 519 -19.21 -7.45 35.08
CA HIS A 519 -18.68 -6.21 35.64
C HIS A 519 -19.74 -5.09 35.69
N PRO A 520 -19.77 -4.25 36.74
CA PRO A 520 -20.77 -3.17 36.88
C PRO A 520 -20.85 -2.21 35.69
N TRP A 521 -19.70 -1.89 35.07
CA TRP A 521 -19.64 -1.04 33.86
C TRP A 521 -20.46 -1.58 32.69
N LEU A 522 -20.67 -2.88 32.66
CA LEU A 522 -21.39 -3.58 31.60
C LEU A 522 -22.82 -3.96 32.02
N LYS A 523 -23.24 -3.49 33.20
CA LYS A 523 -24.51 -3.81 33.88
C LYS A 523 -25.20 -2.57 34.47
N GLY A 524 -25.10 -1.42 33.80
CA GLY A 524 -25.85 -0.21 34.14
C GLY A 524 -25.05 0.88 34.86
N GLU A 525 -23.75 0.69 35.11
CA GLU A 525 -22.93 1.65 35.85
C GLU A 525 -21.59 1.95 35.13
N PRO A 526 -21.59 2.51 33.91
CA PRO A 526 -22.64 3.43 33.45
C PRO A 526 -23.54 2.93 32.32
N PHE A 527 -23.22 1.80 31.69
CA PHE A 527 -23.84 1.44 30.41
C PHE A 527 -24.97 0.44 30.54
N TYR A 528 -26.08 0.72 29.87
CA TYR A 528 -27.07 -0.29 29.50
C TYR A 528 -26.67 -0.89 28.15
N ILE A 529 -26.14 -2.10 28.21
CA ILE A 529 -25.65 -2.81 27.03
C ILE A 529 -26.75 -3.74 26.49
N SER A 530 -27.00 -3.65 25.18
CA SER A 530 -27.92 -4.54 24.45
C SER A 530 -27.24 -5.11 23.21
N ALA A 531 -27.82 -6.17 22.63
CA ALA A 531 -27.25 -6.90 21.49
C ALA A 531 -25.76 -7.24 21.67
N ALA A 532 -25.39 -7.63 22.90
CA ALA A 532 -23.99 -7.79 23.28
C ALA A 532 -23.47 -9.20 22.95
N SER A 533 -22.27 -9.27 22.40
CA SER A 533 -21.54 -10.51 22.18
C SER A 533 -20.05 -10.30 22.43
N SER A 534 -19.44 -11.12 23.27
CA SER A 534 -17.97 -11.16 23.39
C SER A 534 -17.38 -11.85 22.16
N LEU A 535 -16.46 -11.18 21.47
CA LEU A 535 -15.83 -11.68 20.25
C LEU A 535 -14.55 -12.45 20.54
N ALA A 536 -13.66 -11.88 21.36
CA ALA A 536 -12.43 -12.53 21.77
C ALA A 536 -11.84 -11.91 23.04
N ASP A 537 -11.10 -12.70 23.82
CA ASP A 537 -10.26 -12.25 24.94
C ASP A 537 -8.81 -12.63 24.65
N PHE A 538 -7.88 -11.70 24.81
CA PHE A 538 -6.50 -11.89 24.37
C PHE A 538 -5.48 -11.31 25.34
N CYS A 539 -4.37 -12.03 25.50
CA CYS A 539 -3.25 -11.57 26.32
C CYS A 539 -1.94 -12.30 26.01
N PHE A 540 -0.83 -11.56 26.11
CA PHE A 540 0.52 -12.11 26.03
C PHE A 540 1.00 -12.63 27.39
N TYR A 541 1.90 -13.60 27.34
CA TYR A 541 2.48 -14.25 28.50
C TYR A 541 4.01 -14.24 28.40
N THR A 542 4.66 -14.09 29.56
CA THR A 542 6.11 -14.22 29.75
C THR A 542 6.33 -15.06 30.99
N HIS A 543 7.11 -16.14 30.90
CA HIS A 543 7.30 -17.12 31.97
C HIS A 543 5.97 -17.65 32.55
N ASN A 544 4.96 -17.84 31.69
CA ASN A 544 3.57 -18.19 32.04
C ASN A 544 2.80 -17.14 32.87
N GLU A 545 3.32 -15.91 33.01
CA GLU A 545 2.63 -14.80 33.67
C GLU A 545 1.96 -13.87 32.66
N LYS A 546 0.72 -13.49 32.96
CA LYS A 546 -0.10 -12.60 32.13
C LYS A 546 0.53 -11.21 32.08
N GLN A 547 0.69 -10.66 30.88
CA GLN A 547 1.27 -9.33 30.68
C GLN A 547 0.18 -8.25 30.55
N SER A 548 0.48 -7.04 31.03
CA SER A 548 -0.48 -5.92 31.03
C SER A 548 -0.40 -5.03 29.79
N SER A 549 0.60 -5.28 28.94
CA SER A 549 0.93 -4.57 27.70
C SER A 549 0.79 -5.47 26.46
N LEU A 550 0.82 -4.83 25.29
CA LEU A 550 0.82 -5.47 23.98
C LEU A 550 2.09 -5.09 23.21
N PRO A 551 2.52 -5.89 22.21
CA PRO A 551 3.52 -5.42 21.25
C PRO A 551 2.96 -4.23 20.45
N SER A 552 3.86 -3.37 19.96
CA SER A 552 3.50 -2.26 19.07
C SER A 552 2.90 -2.78 17.75
N GLY A 553 1.90 -2.06 17.24
CA GLY A 553 1.20 -2.45 16.03
C GLY A 553 0.45 -3.78 16.14
N PHE A 554 0.12 -4.23 17.36
CA PHE A 554 -0.72 -5.41 17.56
C PHE A 554 -2.08 -5.20 16.88
N TYR A 555 -2.44 -6.16 16.06
CA TYR A 555 -3.62 -6.13 15.21
C TYR A 555 -4.35 -7.47 15.29
N LEU A 556 -5.67 -7.37 15.35
CA LEU A 556 -6.57 -8.50 15.28
C LEU A 556 -7.61 -8.27 14.19
N ALA A 557 -7.82 -9.28 13.36
CA ALA A 557 -9.03 -9.41 12.56
C ALA A 557 -9.87 -10.58 13.09
N LEU A 558 -11.16 -10.35 13.32
CA LEU A 558 -12.10 -11.35 13.86
C LEU A 558 -13.38 -11.40 13.03
N PRO A 559 -13.98 -12.58 12.75
CA PRO A 559 -15.25 -12.66 12.07
C PRO A 559 -16.37 -12.06 12.93
N VAL A 560 -17.24 -11.25 12.31
CA VAL A 560 -18.39 -10.61 12.95
C VAL A 560 -19.62 -10.70 12.06
N PHE A 561 -20.63 -11.47 12.49
CA PHE A 561 -21.86 -11.68 11.71
C PHE A 561 -22.86 -10.53 11.84
N ASN A 562 -22.93 -9.90 13.01
CA ASN A 562 -23.87 -8.82 13.32
C ASN A 562 -23.11 -7.61 13.89
N PRO A 563 -22.38 -6.86 13.04
CA PRO A 563 -21.58 -5.73 13.50
C PRO A 563 -22.47 -4.67 14.16
N GLN A 564 -21.99 -4.10 15.26
CA GLN A 564 -22.63 -2.97 15.95
C GLN A 564 -21.78 -1.70 15.80
N GLU A 565 -22.34 -0.56 16.21
CA GLU A 565 -21.65 0.73 16.16
C GLU A 565 -20.51 0.84 17.20
N ASN A 566 -20.60 0.08 18.31
CA ASN A 566 -19.66 0.15 19.42
C ASN A 566 -18.94 -1.19 19.66
N TYR A 567 -17.62 -1.11 19.81
CA TYR A 567 -16.76 -2.21 20.22
C TYR A 567 -16.02 -1.82 21.49
N LEU A 568 -16.31 -2.50 22.60
CA LEU A 568 -15.62 -2.25 23.86
C LEU A 568 -14.41 -3.17 24.00
N LEU A 569 -13.27 -2.61 24.37
CA LEU A 569 -12.12 -3.34 24.88
C LEU A 569 -12.13 -3.24 26.41
N PHE A 570 -12.34 -4.36 27.09
CA PHE A 570 -12.50 -4.42 28.53
C PHE A 570 -11.48 -5.36 29.17
N SER A 571 -10.85 -4.93 30.26
CA SER A 571 -9.90 -5.74 31.03
C SER A 571 -10.02 -5.44 32.52
N THR A 572 -9.80 -6.43 33.37
CA THR A 572 -9.66 -6.26 34.83
C THR A 572 -8.24 -6.52 35.31
N PHE A 573 -7.30 -6.76 34.40
CA PHE A 573 -5.91 -7.07 34.72
C PHE A 573 -4.95 -5.99 34.19
N PRO A 574 -4.03 -5.48 35.02
CA PRO A 574 -3.95 -5.69 36.47
C PRO A 574 -5.06 -4.95 37.25
N TYR A 575 -5.79 -4.06 36.57
CA TYR A 575 -6.92 -3.31 37.10
C TYR A 575 -7.98 -3.06 36.00
N SER A 576 -9.12 -2.48 36.37
CA SER A 576 -10.24 -2.22 35.46
C SER A 576 -9.90 -1.17 34.38
N ARG A 577 -9.96 -1.58 33.12
CA ARG A 577 -9.72 -0.75 31.94
C ARG A 577 -10.84 -0.96 30.93
N LEU A 578 -11.41 0.12 30.40
CA LEU A 578 -12.43 0.06 29.36
C LEU A 578 -12.18 1.12 28.31
N LYS A 579 -12.19 0.72 27.04
CA LYS A 579 -12.13 1.63 25.90
C LYS A 579 -13.22 1.34 24.90
N ASN A 580 -13.91 2.38 24.43
CA ASN A 580 -14.82 2.29 23.29
C ASN A 580 -14.12 2.57 21.97
N TYR A 581 -14.36 1.70 21.00
CA TYR A 581 -14.00 1.90 19.60
C TYR A 581 -15.29 2.06 18.80
N LEU A 582 -15.39 3.18 18.09
CA LEU A 582 -16.48 3.42 17.14
C LEU A 582 -16.16 2.76 15.81
N GLN A 583 -17.16 2.07 15.26
CA GLN A 583 -17.07 1.42 13.96
C GLN A 583 -16.83 2.47 12.85
N GLY A 584 -15.88 2.19 11.94
CA GLY A 584 -15.52 3.08 10.84
C GLY A 584 -14.38 4.04 11.15
N THR A 585 -13.74 3.91 12.33
CA THR A 585 -12.52 4.65 12.68
C THR A 585 -11.27 3.91 12.17
N ALA A 586 -10.14 4.62 12.08
CA ALA A 586 -8.87 4.03 11.64
C ALA A 586 -8.43 2.82 12.49
N ASN A 587 -8.78 2.81 13.78
CA ASN A 587 -8.39 1.75 14.71
C ASN A 587 -9.45 0.65 14.86
N CYS A 588 -10.62 0.79 14.22
CA CYS A 588 -11.73 -0.17 14.31
C CYS A 588 -12.70 -0.05 13.12
N TYR A 589 -12.67 -1.02 12.22
CA TYR A 589 -13.55 -1.06 11.05
C TYR A 589 -13.93 -2.48 10.66
N VAL A 590 -15.03 -2.61 9.92
CA VAL A 590 -15.51 -3.92 9.43
C VAL A 590 -15.37 -3.97 7.92
N GLN A 591 -14.72 -4.99 7.40
CA GLN A 591 -14.56 -5.24 5.97
C GLN A 591 -14.90 -6.70 5.68
N LYS A 592 -15.83 -6.94 4.75
CA LYS A 592 -16.27 -8.30 4.35
C LYS A 592 -16.61 -9.22 5.55
N ASN A 593 -17.34 -8.71 6.54
CA ASN A 593 -17.69 -9.41 7.80
C ASN A 593 -16.52 -9.75 8.73
N TRP A 594 -15.37 -9.11 8.57
CA TRP A 594 -14.25 -9.16 9.51
C TRP A 594 -14.10 -7.82 10.22
N LEU A 595 -14.19 -7.83 11.55
CA LEU A 595 -13.76 -6.72 12.40
C LEU A 595 -12.24 -6.65 12.35
N ASN A 596 -11.71 -5.48 12.00
CA ASN A 596 -10.29 -5.13 12.02
C ASN A 596 -10.10 -4.15 13.18
N ILE A 597 -9.25 -4.48 14.15
CA ILE A 597 -9.07 -3.66 15.34
C ILE A 597 -7.59 -3.62 15.76
N TYR A 598 -7.17 -2.46 16.27
CA TYR A 598 -5.85 -2.21 16.87
C TYR A 598 -6.02 -1.92 18.37
N PRO A 599 -6.01 -2.96 19.23
CA PRO A 599 -6.23 -2.79 20.66
C PRO A 599 -5.05 -2.11 21.34
N GLU A 600 -5.33 -1.25 22.33
CA GLU A 600 -4.30 -0.56 23.12
C GLU A 600 -3.80 -1.34 24.34
N PHE A 601 -4.58 -2.32 24.82
CA PHE A 601 -4.23 -3.13 25.98
C PHE A 601 -4.86 -4.54 25.89
N PRO A 602 -4.30 -5.54 26.60
CA PRO A 602 -4.85 -6.89 26.61
C PRO A 602 -6.19 -6.94 27.34
N GLY A 603 -7.15 -7.65 26.77
CA GLY A 603 -8.48 -7.80 27.32
C GLY A 603 -9.46 -8.39 26.32
N MET A 604 -10.74 -8.18 26.58
CA MET A 604 -11.84 -8.73 25.81
C MET A 604 -12.49 -7.67 24.91
N ILE A 605 -12.69 -8.04 23.65
CA ILE A 605 -13.44 -7.27 22.65
C ILE A 605 -14.91 -7.68 22.72
N ILE A 606 -15.78 -6.70 22.93
CA ILE A 606 -17.23 -6.87 23.06
C ILE A 606 -17.92 -6.04 21.99
N ASN A 607 -18.62 -6.71 21.10
CA ASN A 607 -19.51 -6.08 20.10
C ASN A 607 -20.86 -5.81 20.76
N CYS A 608 -21.33 -4.56 20.78
CA CYS A 608 -22.57 -4.23 21.47
C CYS A 608 -23.22 -2.91 21.03
N LYS A 609 -24.48 -2.71 21.41
CA LYS A 609 -25.14 -1.40 21.44
C LYS A 609 -25.12 -0.86 22.87
N ILE A 610 -24.74 0.41 23.00
CA ILE A 610 -24.59 1.07 24.29
C ILE A 610 -25.59 2.21 24.40
N ASN A 611 -26.39 2.17 25.46
CA ASN A 611 -27.22 3.28 25.89
C ASN A 611 -26.76 3.76 27.28
N TYR A 612 -26.80 5.06 27.51
CA TYR A 612 -26.49 5.65 28.82
C TYR A 612 -27.39 6.87 29.05
N THR A 613 -27.57 7.23 30.33
CA THR A 613 -28.31 8.43 30.73
C THR A 613 -27.37 9.62 30.84
N ASN A 614 -27.91 10.84 30.77
CA ASN A 614 -27.17 12.04 31.14
C ASN A 614 -27.87 12.68 32.35
N PRO A 615 -27.29 12.63 33.57
CA PRO A 615 -25.94 12.17 33.89
C PRO A 615 -25.77 10.65 33.82
N PHE A 616 -24.57 10.18 33.49
CA PHE A 616 -24.21 8.77 33.65
C PHE A 616 -23.41 8.57 34.94
N LYS A 617 -23.59 7.40 35.55
CA LYS A 617 -22.99 7.04 36.85
C LYS A 617 -21.91 6.01 36.64
N LEU A 618 -20.66 6.38 36.84
CA LEU A 618 -19.50 5.51 36.69
C LEU A 618 -19.08 4.97 38.05
N ARG A 619 -19.16 3.64 38.22
CA ARG A 619 -18.52 3.00 39.38
C ARG A 619 -17.00 3.12 39.23
N THR A 620 -16.37 3.76 40.20
CA THR A 620 -14.96 4.14 40.16
C THR A 620 -14.16 3.28 41.15
N TYR A 621 -12.98 2.82 40.74
CA TYR A 621 -12.08 1.98 41.53
C TYR A 621 -10.79 2.72 41.86
N SER A 622 -10.01 2.21 42.83
CA SER A 622 -8.74 2.80 43.26
C SER A 622 -7.79 3.13 42.09
N THR A 623 -7.60 2.16 41.19
CA THR A 623 -6.86 2.34 39.94
C THR A 623 -7.72 1.87 38.78
N MET A 624 -7.94 2.73 37.78
CA MET A 624 -8.70 2.37 36.59
C MET A 624 -8.44 3.31 35.42
N ASN A 625 -8.71 2.83 34.20
CA ASN A 625 -8.75 3.68 33.00
C ASN A 625 -10.09 3.53 32.29
N PHE A 626 -10.77 4.64 32.01
CA PHE A 626 -12.07 4.63 31.34
C PHE A 626 -12.08 5.61 30.16
N PHE A 627 -12.20 5.08 28.95
CA PHE A 627 -12.18 5.83 27.70
C PHE A 627 -13.52 5.66 26.97
N TRP A 628 -14.30 6.73 26.93
CA TRP A 628 -15.62 6.75 26.32
C TRP A 628 -15.84 8.04 25.50
N ASN A 629 -15.83 7.93 24.17
CA ASN A 629 -15.90 9.08 23.26
C ASN A 629 -14.80 10.12 23.55
N ASP A 630 -15.19 11.31 24.00
CA ASP A 630 -14.33 12.41 24.41
C ASP A 630 -14.00 12.41 25.91
N LEU A 631 -14.62 11.52 26.70
CA LEU A 631 -14.31 11.35 28.10
C LEU A 631 -13.17 10.35 28.29
N ILE A 632 -12.07 10.82 28.88
CA ILE A 632 -10.99 9.96 29.34
C ILE A 632 -10.77 10.23 30.82
N PHE A 633 -10.97 9.20 31.63
CA PHE A 633 -10.98 9.32 33.08
C PHE A 633 -10.11 8.24 33.71
N TYR A 634 -9.10 8.67 34.47
CA TYR A 634 -8.18 7.80 35.20
C TYR A 634 -8.33 7.98 36.70
N THR A 635 -8.02 6.94 37.45
CA THR A 635 -7.76 7.02 38.90
C THR A 635 -6.44 6.33 39.22
N TYR A 636 -5.65 6.95 40.09
CA TYR A 636 -4.39 6.41 40.63
C TYR A 636 -4.28 6.71 42.13
N GLY A 637 -5.42 6.80 42.81
CA GLY A 637 -5.49 7.25 44.19
C GLY A 637 -4.99 6.23 45.21
N ASN A 638 -5.01 6.65 46.48
CA ASN A 638 -4.56 5.85 47.62
C ASN A 638 -5.68 4.96 48.20
N ALA A 639 -6.83 4.87 47.54
CA ALA A 639 -7.92 4.00 47.97
C ALA A 639 -7.45 2.53 48.04
N PRO A 640 -7.88 1.74 49.04
CA PRO A 640 -7.64 0.30 49.03
C PRO A 640 -8.18 -0.36 47.75
N GLN A 641 -7.53 -1.43 47.28
CA GLN A 641 -7.81 -2.02 45.96
C GLN A 641 -9.27 -2.44 45.73
N GLU A 642 -9.98 -2.86 46.79
CA GLU A 642 -11.38 -3.28 46.73
C GLU A 642 -12.39 -2.12 46.91
N THR A 643 -11.91 -0.93 47.29
CA THR A 643 -12.77 0.23 47.52
C THR A 643 -13.26 0.79 46.19
N ASN A 644 -14.55 1.11 46.16
CA ASN A 644 -15.18 1.72 45.00
C ASN A 644 -16.20 2.77 45.44
N THR A 645 -16.45 3.73 44.57
CA THR A 645 -17.44 4.80 44.74
C THR A 645 -18.17 5.07 43.42
N ILE A 646 -19.14 5.99 43.39
CA ILE A 646 -19.81 6.42 42.16
C ILE A 646 -19.48 7.88 41.90
N PHE A 647 -18.91 8.14 40.71
CA PHE A 647 -18.83 9.48 40.15
C PHE A 647 -19.95 9.65 39.11
N SER A 648 -20.70 10.74 39.22
CA SER A 648 -21.74 11.11 38.27
C SER A 648 -21.19 12.16 37.31
N PHE A 649 -21.39 11.95 36.01
CA PHE A 649 -20.93 12.83 34.94
C PHE A 649 -22.14 13.34 34.15
N TYR A 650 -22.39 14.64 34.20
CA TYR A 650 -23.41 15.32 33.42
C TYR A 650 -22.77 16.12 32.28
N LYS A 651 -22.93 15.66 31.04
CA LYS A 651 -22.44 16.37 29.85
C LYS A 651 -23.40 17.51 29.52
N THR A 652 -22.89 18.73 29.42
CA THR A 652 -23.70 19.92 29.06
C THR A 652 -23.09 20.62 27.85
N ASN A 653 -23.85 21.51 27.21
CA ASN A 653 -23.38 22.26 26.05
C ASN A 653 -22.53 23.49 26.45
N THR A 654 -22.79 24.07 27.63
CA THR A 654 -22.11 25.28 28.11
C THR A 654 -21.97 25.24 29.63
N LEU A 655 -20.98 25.97 30.15
CA LEU A 655 -20.79 26.17 31.58
C LEU A 655 -21.79 27.20 32.10
N ALA A 656 -22.28 27.00 33.32
CA ALA A 656 -23.09 28.00 34.01
C ALA A 656 -22.20 29.20 34.40
N ASP A 657 -22.55 30.38 33.89
CA ASP A 657 -21.79 31.64 34.06
C ASP A 657 -22.65 32.76 34.71
N PRO A 658 -23.13 32.57 35.95
CA PRO A 658 -24.03 33.52 36.64
C PRO A 658 -23.42 34.91 36.86
N TYR A 659 -22.10 34.99 37.07
CA TYR A 659 -21.36 36.26 37.21
C TYR A 659 -20.85 36.81 35.87
N ARG A 660 -21.14 36.12 34.76
CA ARG A 660 -20.76 36.50 33.40
C ARG A 660 -19.25 36.70 33.21
N ILE A 661 -18.45 35.93 33.94
CA ILE A 661 -16.98 35.97 33.87
C ILE A 661 -16.55 35.47 32.49
N LEU A 662 -16.97 34.27 32.11
CA LEU A 662 -16.55 33.62 30.87
C LEU A 662 -17.07 34.35 29.63
N SER A 663 -18.32 34.82 29.68
CA SER A 663 -19.02 35.40 28.54
C SER A 663 -18.69 36.87 28.28
N ASN A 664 -18.29 37.66 29.30
CA ASN A 664 -18.04 39.11 29.13
C ASN A 664 -16.60 39.56 29.40
N GLN A 665 -15.81 38.81 30.16
CA GLN A 665 -14.44 39.24 30.52
C GLN A 665 -13.37 38.63 29.59
N TYR A 666 -13.71 37.59 28.81
CA TYR A 666 -12.78 36.85 27.96
C TYR A 666 -13.34 36.56 26.56
N ASN A 667 -12.46 36.19 25.62
CA ASN A 667 -12.82 35.68 24.29
C ASN A 667 -12.44 34.19 24.18
N LEU A 668 -13.28 33.31 24.74
CA LEU A 668 -12.98 31.88 24.89
C LEU A 668 -13.64 31.01 23.81
N SER A 669 -12.88 30.05 23.28
CA SER A 669 -13.35 28.95 22.44
C SER A 669 -13.24 27.64 23.21
N TYR A 670 -14.31 26.84 23.27
CA TYR A 670 -14.25 25.50 23.90
C TYR A 670 -13.29 24.58 23.13
N SER A 671 -12.36 23.95 23.85
CA SER A 671 -11.47 22.91 23.31
C SER A 671 -11.85 21.50 23.77
N SER A 672 -12.82 21.36 24.67
CA SER A 672 -13.40 20.10 25.11
C SER A 672 -14.91 20.20 25.33
N ALA A 673 -15.56 19.06 25.53
CA ALA A 673 -16.89 19.05 26.13
C ALA A 673 -16.89 19.58 27.56
N VAL A 674 -18.09 19.99 28.02
CA VAL A 674 -18.35 20.44 29.39
C VAL A 674 -18.92 19.28 30.20
N TYR A 675 -18.26 18.96 31.30
CA TYR A 675 -18.71 17.94 32.25
C TYR A 675 -18.96 18.56 33.61
N GLN A 676 -20.15 18.32 34.18
CA GLN A 676 -20.34 18.45 35.61
C GLN A 676 -20.04 17.09 36.24
N VAL A 677 -19.06 17.07 37.14
CA VAL A 677 -18.61 15.86 37.83
C VAL A 677 -18.96 16.01 39.29
N SER A 678 -19.64 15.01 39.86
CA SER A 678 -19.97 14.99 41.28
C SER A 678 -19.75 13.62 41.88
N SER A 679 -19.41 13.59 43.17
CA SER A 679 -19.37 12.37 43.98
C SER A 679 -20.35 12.49 45.14
N ASP A 680 -20.67 11.37 45.79
CA ASP A 680 -21.49 11.34 47.01
C ASP A 680 -20.76 11.91 48.24
N SER A 681 -19.43 11.91 48.22
CA SER A 681 -18.56 12.55 49.21
C SER A 681 -17.40 13.28 48.54
N GLU A 682 -17.09 14.50 48.99
CA GLU A 682 -15.93 15.26 48.53
C GLU A 682 -14.60 14.59 48.90
N GLU A 683 -14.57 13.77 49.96
CA GLU A 683 -13.37 13.00 50.35
C GLU A 683 -12.94 12.01 49.27
N ASN A 684 -13.86 11.58 48.39
CA ASN A 684 -13.55 10.66 47.30
C ASN A 684 -12.58 11.25 46.28
N PHE A 685 -12.57 12.57 46.07
CA PHE A 685 -11.62 13.20 45.16
C PHE A 685 -10.18 13.09 45.69
N ALA A 686 -9.98 13.27 47.00
CA ALA A 686 -8.68 13.05 47.63
C ALA A 686 -8.28 11.56 47.67
N LEU A 687 -9.25 10.67 47.89
CA LEU A 687 -9.00 9.23 48.05
C LEU A 687 -8.71 8.52 46.71
N PHE A 688 -9.49 8.79 45.67
CA PHE A 688 -9.37 8.14 44.36
C PHE A 688 -8.50 8.92 43.36
N GLN A 689 -8.19 10.19 43.66
CA GLN A 689 -7.37 11.10 42.83
C GLN A 689 -7.76 11.05 41.34
N PRO A 690 -9.01 11.39 41.02
CA PRO A 690 -9.52 11.30 39.67
C PRO A 690 -8.87 12.33 38.74
N VAL A 691 -8.48 11.88 37.54
CA VAL A 691 -7.88 12.73 36.50
C VAL A 691 -8.72 12.65 35.23
N LEU A 692 -9.14 13.81 34.74
CA LEU A 692 -9.89 13.96 33.49
C LEU A 692 -8.98 14.44 32.38
N PHE A 693 -9.00 13.77 31.23
CA PHE A 693 -8.16 14.08 30.07
C PHE A 693 -8.98 14.58 28.89
N PHE A 694 -8.42 15.54 28.16
CA PHE A 694 -9.02 16.12 26.96
C PHE A 694 -8.06 16.08 25.77
N PRO A 695 -8.54 15.82 24.54
CA PRO A 695 -7.71 15.83 23.34
C PRO A 695 -7.04 17.19 23.13
N ARG A 696 -5.76 17.18 22.73
CA ARG A 696 -5.01 18.38 22.38
C ARG A 696 -5.31 18.75 20.93
N THR A 697 -6.08 19.82 20.73
CA THR A 697 -6.47 20.30 19.39
C THR A 697 -5.44 21.24 18.75
N ALA A 698 -4.47 21.77 19.51
CA ALA A 698 -3.34 22.57 18.99
C ALA A 698 -2.08 22.49 19.89
N LYS A 699 -0.88 22.65 19.30
CA LYS A 699 0.37 22.88 20.03
C LYS A 699 0.48 24.38 20.38
N GLY A 700 0.08 24.79 21.58
CA GLY A 700 0.21 26.18 22.05
C GLY A 700 -0.22 26.37 23.52
N GLN A 701 0.39 27.35 24.20
CA GLN A 701 0.39 27.58 25.66
C GLN A 701 -0.92 28.11 26.30
N ASN A 702 -2.07 28.07 25.61
CA ASN A 702 -3.27 28.80 26.05
C ASN A 702 -4.46 27.90 26.36
N LEU A 703 -4.23 26.74 26.98
CA LEU A 703 -5.33 25.95 27.53
C LEU A 703 -5.72 26.51 28.90
N LEU A 704 -6.92 27.06 28.96
CA LEU A 704 -7.50 27.52 30.22
C LEU A 704 -8.47 26.45 30.71
N PHE A 705 -8.33 26.08 31.98
CA PHE A 705 -9.30 25.19 32.62
C PHE A 705 -10.22 25.99 33.51
N TYR A 706 -11.51 25.75 33.37
CA TYR A 706 -12.48 26.35 34.25
C TYR A 706 -13.00 25.33 35.26
N GLU A 707 -12.93 25.69 36.53
CA GLU A 707 -13.54 24.98 37.66
C GLU A 707 -14.62 25.86 38.27
N LYS A 708 -15.83 25.34 38.36
CA LYS A 708 -16.90 25.91 39.20
C LYS A 708 -17.24 24.96 40.33
N THR A 709 -16.93 25.37 41.56
CA THR A 709 -17.22 24.70 42.82
C THR A 709 -17.80 25.75 43.75
N GLU A 710 -19.13 25.81 43.93
CA GLU A 710 -19.77 26.90 44.70
C GLU A 710 -19.06 27.10 46.06
N PRO A 711 -18.61 28.32 46.42
CA PRO A 711 -18.85 29.62 45.75
C PRO A 711 -17.76 30.08 44.75
N PHE A 712 -16.80 29.23 44.38
CA PHE A 712 -15.62 29.56 43.58
C PHE A 712 -15.84 29.37 42.06
N TYR A 713 -15.29 30.30 41.26
CA TYR A 713 -15.44 30.38 39.80
C TYR A 713 -14.09 30.63 39.15
N ARG A 714 -13.23 29.64 38.94
CA ARG A 714 -11.81 29.89 38.62
C ARG A 714 -11.42 29.48 37.21
N LEU A 715 -10.63 30.32 36.55
CA LEU A 715 -10.03 30.06 35.24
C LEU A 715 -8.52 29.92 35.38
N TYR A 716 -8.02 28.69 35.39
CA TYR A 716 -6.60 28.39 35.56
C TYR A 716 -5.87 28.49 34.21
N ALA A 717 -4.85 29.34 34.15
CA ALA A 717 -3.86 29.32 33.09
C ALA A 717 -2.70 28.43 33.53
N PHE A 718 -2.59 27.25 32.92
CA PHE A 718 -1.61 26.25 33.33
C PHE A 718 -0.42 26.23 32.37
N TYR A 719 0.78 26.10 32.92
CA TYR A 719 1.97 25.81 32.14
C TYR A 719 2.07 24.30 31.86
N GLU A 720 2.63 23.95 30.71
CA GLU A 720 2.85 22.55 30.29
C GLU A 720 3.85 21.86 31.23
N SER A 721 3.50 20.69 31.77
CA SER A 721 4.41 19.84 32.55
C SER A 721 4.45 18.42 31.97
N ALA A 722 5.64 17.83 31.92
CA ALA A 722 5.86 16.43 31.54
C ALA A 722 5.69 15.46 32.74
N SER A 723 5.59 15.99 33.95
CA SER A 723 5.44 15.25 35.20
C SER A 723 4.08 15.53 35.83
N TYR A 724 3.47 14.49 36.42
CA TYR A 724 2.22 14.63 37.17
C TYR A 724 2.40 15.64 38.30
N ASP A 725 1.57 16.68 38.28
CA ASP A 725 1.48 17.66 39.34
C ASP A 725 0.00 18.05 39.48
N PRO A 726 -0.61 17.93 40.67
CA PRO A 726 -1.98 18.38 40.90
C PRO A 726 -2.19 19.89 40.61
N TRP A 727 -1.11 20.65 40.42
CA TRP A 727 -1.11 22.07 40.10
C TRP A 727 -0.72 22.41 38.65
N TYR A 728 -0.44 21.42 37.78
CA TYR A 728 -0.13 21.62 36.34
C TYR A 728 -0.94 20.69 35.43
N PHE A 729 -1.00 21.00 34.12
CA PHE A 729 -1.49 20.05 33.12
C PHE A 729 -0.49 18.91 32.95
N TYR A 730 -0.97 17.69 33.17
CA TYR A 730 -0.22 16.50 32.79
C TYR A 730 -0.40 16.25 31.29
N ILE A 731 0.71 16.31 30.54
CA ILE A 731 0.68 16.00 29.10
C ILE A 731 1.02 14.53 28.90
N ASP A 732 0.09 13.81 28.26
CA ASP A 732 0.30 12.42 27.85
C ASP A 732 -0.20 12.24 26.41
N ASN A 733 0.72 11.95 25.50
CA ASN A 733 0.46 11.51 24.12
C ASN A 733 -0.77 12.16 23.43
N GLY A 734 -0.77 13.49 23.33
CA GLY A 734 -1.82 14.22 22.62
C GLY A 734 -3.07 14.52 23.45
N PHE A 735 -3.03 14.30 24.76
CA PHE A 735 -4.06 14.69 25.72
C PHE A 735 -3.49 15.60 26.81
N ASN A 736 -4.36 16.44 27.39
CA ASN A 736 -4.07 17.23 28.58
C ASN A 736 -4.94 16.71 29.74
N GLY A 737 -4.31 16.25 30.81
CA GLY A 737 -4.93 15.72 32.00
C GLY A 737 -5.00 16.72 33.15
N ILE A 738 -6.10 16.69 33.91
CA ILE A 738 -6.35 17.56 35.06
C ILE A 738 -6.89 16.74 36.22
N ALA A 739 -6.27 16.88 37.39
CA ALA A 739 -6.77 16.29 38.63
C ALA A 739 -8.01 17.06 39.11
N LEU A 740 -9.08 16.34 39.45
CA LEU A 740 -10.30 16.94 40.00
C LEU A 740 -10.20 16.94 41.53
N ALA A 741 -10.43 18.10 42.14
CA ALA A 741 -10.35 18.25 43.58
C ALA A 741 -11.70 18.14 44.30
N ASN A 742 -12.81 18.51 43.63
CA ASN A 742 -14.15 18.55 44.24
C ASN A 742 -15.27 18.27 43.22
N SER A 743 -16.52 18.22 43.66
CA SER A 743 -17.67 18.23 42.75
C SER A 743 -17.82 19.59 42.07
N GLY A 744 -17.81 19.62 40.74
CA GLY A 744 -17.81 20.88 40.00
C GLY A 744 -18.11 20.75 38.52
N SER A 745 -18.12 21.89 37.82
CA SER A 745 -18.22 21.93 36.37
C SER A 745 -16.87 22.23 35.73
N TYR A 746 -16.50 21.44 34.73
CA TYR A 746 -15.17 21.36 34.18
C TYR A 746 -15.18 21.42 32.66
N ALA A 747 -14.35 22.29 32.09
CA ALA A 747 -14.11 22.37 30.66
C ALA A 747 -12.76 23.03 30.37
N SER A 748 -12.21 22.74 29.18
CA SER A 748 -11.04 23.42 28.65
C SER A 748 -11.41 24.43 27.56
N PHE A 749 -10.67 25.52 27.53
CA PHE A 749 -10.83 26.61 26.58
C PHE A 749 -9.49 27.02 25.95
N VAL A 750 -9.59 27.69 24.81
CA VAL A 750 -8.53 28.53 24.23
C VAL A 750 -9.00 29.99 24.30
N ASP A 751 -8.18 30.86 24.90
CA ASP A 751 -8.40 32.31 24.85
C ASP A 751 -7.83 32.88 23.55
N ASN A 752 -8.70 33.43 22.72
CA ASN A 752 -8.35 34.01 21.43
C ASN A 752 -7.75 35.41 21.56
N ASN A 753 -7.84 36.05 22.75
CA ASN A 753 -7.25 37.35 23.01
C ASN A 753 -6.72 37.49 24.46
N PRO A 754 -5.59 36.83 24.78
CA PRO A 754 -4.99 36.91 26.11
C PRO A 754 -4.65 38.34 26.52
N HIS A 755 -4.95 38.70 27.76
CA HIS A 755 -4.80 40.07 28.26
C HIS A 755 -4.28 40.09 29.70
N ASN A 756 -3.60 41.17 30.08
CA ASN A 756 -3.01 41.36 31.41
C ASN A 756 -3.86 42.27 32.32
N SER A 757 -5.03 42.68 31.86
CA SER A 757 -5.95 43.54 32.61
C SER A 757 -7.40 43.26 32.23
N VAL A 758 -8.30 43.25 33.21
CA VAL A 758 -9.74 43.11 33.01
C VAL A 758 -10.46 44.27 33.67
N SER A 759 -11.42 44.85 32.96
CA SER A 759 -12.29 45.92 33.45
C SER A 759 -13.75 45.49 33.38
N VAL A 760 -14.50 45.69 34.47
CA VAL A 760 -15.92 45.34 34.59
C VAL A 760 -16.70 46.54 35.13
N SER A 761 -17.82 46.86 34.51
CA SER A 761 -18.76 47.85 35.03
C SER A 761 -19.67 47.22 36.07
N VAL A 762 -19.72 47.81 37.27
CA VAL A 762 -20.63 47.43 38.36
C VAL A 762 -22.06 47.69 37.91
N ARG A 763 -22.92 46.67 37.97
CA ARG A 763 -24.26 46.77 37.36
C ARG A 763 -25.32 47.19 38.36
N ASN A 764 -25.58 46.38 39.37
CA ASN A 764 -26.63 46.61 40.36
C ASN A 764 -26.33 45.86 41.67
N SER A 765 -27.10 46.15 42.72
CA SER A 765 -26.89 45.57 44.05
C SER A 765 -27.63 44.24 44.27
N THR A 766 -27.97 43.48 43.21
CA THR A 766 -28.73 42.22 43.37
C THR A 766 -27.84 40.98 43.52
N GLN A 767 -26.58 41.05 43.11
CA GLN A 767 -25.59 39.97 43.22
C GLN A 767 -24.19 40.56 43.34
N ASP A 768 -23.23 39.75 43.78
CA ASP A 768 -21.83 40.17 43.87
C ASP A 768 -21.26 40.47 42.47
N GLU A 769 -20.33 41.43 42.40
CA GLU A 769 -19.62 41.75 41.17
C GLU A 769 -18.20 41.15 41.26
N ILE A 770 -17.84 40.29 40.31
CA ILE A 770 -16.56 39.58 40.30
C ILE A 770 -15.72 40.06 39.13
N VAL A 771 -14.51 40.54 39.41
CA VAL A 771 -13.49 40.81 38.39
C VAL A 771 -12.46 39.69 38.43
N SER A 772 -12.35 38.94 37.34
CA SER A 772 -11.44 37.82 37.21
C SER A 772 -10.36 38.17 36.19
N LEU A 773 -9.10 38.00 36.53
CA LEU A 773 -7.95 37.97 35.61
C LEU A 773 -7.29 36.60 35.74
N TYR A 774 -7.76 35.65 34.92
CA TYR A 774 -7.52 34.21 35.05
C TYR A 774 -7.83 33.72 36.47
N GLN A 775 -6.81 33.24 37.20
CA GLN A 775 -6.96 32.71 38.55
C GLN A 775 -7.03 33.83 39.62
N VAL A 776 -6.68 35.07 39.28
CA VAL A 776 -6.75 36.23 40.20
C VAL A 776 -8.17 36.75 40.18
N GLN A 777 -8.79 36.93 41.35
CA GLN A 777 -10.18 37.38 41.42
C GLN A 777 -10.38 38.38 42.53
N PHE A 778 -11.03 39.50 42.22
CA PHE A 778 -11.58 40.41 43.20
C PHE A 778 -13.09 40.22 43.26
N VAL A 779 -13.62 40.01 44.46
CA VAL A 779 -15.06 39.89 44.71
C VAL A 779 -15.51 41.13 45.47
N LEU A 780 -16.45 41.87 44.87
CA LEU A 780 -17.17 42.96 45.52
C LEU A 780 -18.56 42.45 45.96
N PRO A 781 -18.78 42.24 47.26
CA PRO A 781 -20.08 41.84 47.77
C PRO A 781 -21.16 42.87 47.40
N ASN A 782 -22.35 42.39 47.05
CA ASN A 782 -23.47 43.22 46.63
C ASN A 782 -23.83 44.33 47.64
N TYR A 783 -23.53 44.09 48.93
CA TYR A 783 -23.74 45.01 50.03
C TYR A 783 -23.04 46.35 49.82
N PHE A 784 -21.85 46.35 49.24
CA PHE A 784 -21.04 47.57 49.04
C PHE A 784 -21.45 48.36 47.79
N ILE A 785 -22.27 47.78 46.92
CA ILE A 785 -22.80 48.45 45.73
C ILE A 785 -23.84 49.48 46.19
N ASN A 786 -23.61 50.75 45.84
CA ASN A 786 -24.31 51.95 46.32
C ASN A 786 -24.14 52.29 47.82
N LYS A 787 -23.25 51.60 48.55
CA LYS A 787 -22.85 51.95 49.93
C LYS A 787 -21.38 52.35 50.09
N GLY A 788 -20.58 52.11 49.06
CA GLY A 788 -19.18 52.57 48.94
C GLY A 788 -18.71 52.62 47.48
N VAL A 789 -19.33 51.80 46.62
CA VAL A 789 -19.07 51.78 45.17
C VAL A 789 -20.38 52.04 44.41
N PRO A 790 -20.58 53.20 43.77
CA PRO A 790 -21.78 53.48 42.99
C PRO A 790 -21.99 52.49 41.82
N SER A 791 -23.24 52.15 41.52
CA SER A 791 -23.57 51.46 40.25
C SER A 791 -23.05 52.26 39.04
N GLY A 792 -22.54 51.55 38.03
CA GLY A 792 -21.84 52.10 36.88
C GLY A 792 -20.33 52.30 37.07
N SER A 793 -19.81 52.19 38.30
CA SER A 793 -18.35 52.26 38.54
C SER A 793 -17.60 51.17 37.76
N ILE A 794 -16.36 51.45 37.38
CA ILE A 794 -15.48 50.53 36.67
C ILE A 794 -14.50 49.93 37.68
N LEU A 795 -14.59 48.61 37.87
CA LEU A 795 -13.60 47.82 38.59
C LEU A 795 -12.55 47.34 37.58
N ASN A 796 -11.28 47.62 37.81
CA ASN A 796 -10.19 47.16 36.95
C ASN A 796 -9.12 46.44 37.76
N LEU A 797 -8.71 45.27 37.27
CA LEU A 797 -7.68 44.42 37.84
C LEU A 797 -6.58 44.21 36.79
N SER A 798 -5.33 44.53 37.14
CA SER A 798 -4.19 44.47 36.21
C SER A 798 -3.01 43.72 36.81
N LYS A 799 -2.36 42.84 36.03
CA LYS A 799 -1.12 42.18 36.43
C LYS A 799 0.07 43.11 36.26
N LEU A 800 0.92 43.19 37.28
CA LEU A 800 2.17 43.96 37.24
C LEU A 800 3.36 43.01 37.12
N ASN A 801 4.28 43.32 36.20
CA ASN A 801 5.52 42.55 36.04
C ASN A 801 6.64 42.99 37.01
N TYR A 802 6.50 44.19 37.60
CA TYR A 802 7.42 44.71 38.59
C TYR A 802 6.66 45.63 39.56
N VAL A 803 7.18 45.74 40.79
CA VAL A 803 6.71 46.71 41.78
C VAL A 803 7.93 47.52 42.22
N SER A 804 7.87 48.84 42.10
CA SER A 804 9.02 49.70 42.42
C SER A 804 9.49 49.49 43.85
N GLY A 805 10.80 49.25 44.02
CA GLY A 805 11.47 49.03 45.30
C GLY A 805 11.27 47.64 45.93
N VAL A 806 10.79 46.65 45.16
CA VAL A 806 10.53 45.29 45.64
C VAL A 806 11.36 44.29 44.82
N ASP A 807 12.26 43.57 45.49
CA ASP A 807 13.01 42.45 44.93
C ASP A 807 12.30 41.10 45.24
N ASN A 808 12.68 40.01 44.55
CA ASN A 808 12.14 38.66 44.75
C ASN A 808 10.61 38.54 44.61
N LEU A 809 10.03 39.33 43.68
CA LEU A 809 8.60 39.33 43.41
C LEU A 809 8.13 37.98 42.82
N LEU A 810 7.15 37.36 43.46
CA LEU A 810 6.47 36.15 42.97
C LEU A 810 5.23 36.48 42.14
N ALA A 811 4.44 37.46 42.57
CA ALA A 811 3.27 37.96 41.83
C ALA A 811 2.87 39.35 42.30
N ALA A 812 2.35 40.20 41.39
CA ALA A 812 1.78 41.50 41.74
C ALA A 812 0.56 41.85 40.90
N TYR A 813 -0.45 42.43 41.53
CA TYR A 813 -1.71 42.82 40.90
C TYR A 813 -2.18 44.17 41.43
N GLN A 814 -2.67 45.03 40.55
CA GLN A 814 -3.26 46.31 40.88
C GLN A 814 -4.77 46.23 40.74
N LEU A 815 -5.47 46.56 41.83
CA LEU A 815 -6.91 46.77 41.86
C LEU A 815 -7.19 48.28 41.84
N SER A 816 -8.04 48.71 40.92
CA SER A 816 -8.51 50.08 40.80
C SER A 816 -10.04 50.11 40.70
N VAL A 817 -10.66 51.08 41.37
CA VAL A 817 -12.09 51.35 41.27
C VAL A 817 -12.23 52.80 40.84
N SER A 818 -13.04 53.05 39.82
CA SER A 818 -13.24 54.39 39.27
C SER A 818 -14.70 54.64 38.90
N THR A 819 -15.09 55.91 38.81
CA THR A 819 -16.38 56.30 38.24
C THR A 819 -16.45 55.95 36.75
N PRO A 820 -17.64 55.97 36.10
CA PRO A 820 -17.73 55.83 34.65
C PRO A 820 -16.88 56.84 33.86
N THR A 821 -16.52 57.97 34.47
CA THR A 821 -15.69 59.03 33.87
C THR A 821 -14.18 58.84 34.13
N GLY A 822 -13.79 57.79 34.85
CA GLY A 822 -12.39 57.45 35.13
C GLY A 822 -11.81 58.04 36.42
N GLU A 823 -12.61 58.69 37.26
CA GLU A 823 -12.13 59.27 38.53
C GLU A 823 -11.95 58.17 39.59
N PRO A 824 -10.79 58.05 40.27
CA PRO A 824 -10.57 57.04 41.30
C PRO A 824 -11.56 57.14 42.47
N ILE A 825 -12.01 55.99 42.96
CA ILE A 825 -12.88 55.87 44.14
C ILE A 825 -12.10 55.14 45.22
N ASN A 826 -12.17 55.66 46.45
CA ASN A 826 -11.59 55.06 47.65
C ASN A 826 -12.74 54.75 48.65
N PRO A 827 -13.34 53.55 48.59
CA PRO A 827 -14.59 53.23 49.31
C PRO A 827 -14.43 53.11 50.83
N ASP A 828 -13.22 52.84 51.30
CA ASP A 828 -12.88 52.60 52.71
C ASP A 828 -13.73 51.50 53.35
N PHE A 829 -13.63 50.30 52.78
CA PHE A 829 -14.59 49.21 52.99
C PHE A 829 -14.77 48.83 54.48
N TYR A 830 -13.67 48.80 55.24
CA TYR A 830 -13.69 48.45 56.67
C TYR A 830 -14.47 49.44 57.55
N ASN A 831 -14.70 50.67 57.08
CA ASN A 831 -15.46 51.69 57.80
C ASN A 831 -16.97 51.69 57.44
N ILE A 832 -17.40 50.82 56.51
CA ILE A 832 -18.80 50.65 56.12
C ILE A 832 -19.44 49.57 57.01
N ILE A 833 -20.13 50.02 58.07
CA ILE A 833 -20.71 49.13 59.10
C ILE A 833 -21.86 48.27 58.52
N GLY A 834 -21.92 47.00 58.93
CA GLY A 834 -23.05 46.10 58.71
C GLY A 834 -22.89 45.07 57.58
N ALA A 835 -21.71 45.01 56.94
CA ALA A 835 -21.40 43.94 55.98
C ALA A 835 -21.22 42.59 56.70
N GLN A 836 -21.74 41.51 56.12
CA GLN A 836 -21.50 40.15 56.61
C GLN A 836 -20.17 39.57 56.09
N GLN A 837 -19.65 40.12 54.99
CA GLN A 837 -18.43 39.70 54.34
C GLN A 837 -17.81 40.93 53.68
N GLU A 838 -16.53 41.18 53.96
CA GLU A 838 -15.77 42.25 53.29
C GLU A 838 -15.40 41.87 51.86
N PRO A 839 -15.08 42.84 50.98
CA PRO A 839 -14.47 42.54 49.69
C PRO A 839 -13.13 41.84 49.89
N TYR A 840 -12.79 40.93 48.99
CA TYR A 840 -11.58 40.11 49.10
C TYR A 840 -10.99 39.83 47.72
N ILE A 841 -9.68 39.54 47.72
CA ILE A 841 -8.92 39.26 46.50
C ILE A 841 -8.14 37.95 46.63
N TYR A 842 -8.18 37.14 45.57
CA TYR A 842 -7.39 35.92 45.39
C TYR A 842 -6.15 36.22 44.55
N LEU A 843 -4.98 35.84 45.04
CA LEU A 843 -3.69 36.13 44.42
C LEU A 843 -2.88 34.83 44.30
N PRO A 844 -2.81 34.22 43.10
CA PRO A 844 -2.09 32.97 42.89
C PRO A 844 -0.59 33.20 42.72
N ILE A 845 0.21 32.21 43.13
CA ILE A 845 1.61 32.08 42.75
C ILE A 845 1.86 30.78 41.97
N THR A 846 2.82 30.79 41.05
CA THR A 846 3.19 29.63 40.23
C THR A 846 4.23 28.76 40.92
N GLU A 847 5.11 29.32 41.76
CA GLU A 847 6.17 28.57 42.46
C GLU A 847 5.62 27.97 43.77
N VAL A 848 4.79 26.93 43.68
CA VAL A 848 4.07 26.30 44.81
C VAL A 848 4.99 25.88 45.97
N ALA A 849 6.23 25.47 45.66
CA ALA A 849 7.23 25.13 46.67
C ALA A 849 7.57 26.27 47.64
N THR A 850 7.36 27.53 47.23
CA THR A 850 7.64 28.73 48.04
C THR A 850 6.48 29.19 48.89
N ILE A 851 5.29 28.58 48.79
CA ILE A 851 4.09 28.98 49.55
C ILE A 851 4.34 29.04 51.06
N LYS A 852 5.21 28.16 51.58
CA LYS A 852 5.53 28.12 53.02
C LYS A 852 6.37 29.32 53.47
N THR A 853 7.10 29.97 52.57
CA THR A 853 8.04 31.06 52.87
C THR A 853 7.67 32.37 52.15
N ALA A 854 6.51 32.43 51.50
CA ALA A 854 6.05 33.61 50.77
C ALA A 854 5.16 34.51 51.64
N HIS A 855 5.36 35.82 51.49
CA HIS A 855 4.71 36.87 52.27
C HIS A 855 3.86 37.77 51.37
N LEU A 856 2.69 38.20 51.83
CA LEU A 856 1.75 39.04 51.09
C LEU A 856 1.76 40.49 51.62
N PHE A 857 1.86 41.44 50.71
CA PHE A 857 1.88 42.88 51.00
C PHE A 857 0.77 43.61 50.26
N TYR A 858 0.24 44.66 50.89
CA TYR A 858 -0.66 45.64 50.30
C TYR A 858 0.03 47.01 50.25
N ARG A 859 -0.06 47.69 49.11
CA ARG A 859 0.39 49.07 48.93
C ARG A 859 -0.79 49.94 48.51
N ASP A 860 -1.10 50.95 49.31
CA ASP A 860 -2.19 51.88 49.02
C ASP A 860 -1.84 52.84 47.86
N GLN A 861 -2.80 53.68 47.46
CA GLN A 861 -2.61 54.66 46.38
C GLN A 861 -1.63 55.78 46.73
N LEU A 862 -1.32 55.99 48.02
CA LEU A 862 -0.36 56.97 48.51
C LEU A 862 1.07 56.41 48.59
N GLY A 863 1.24 55.09 48.37
CA GLY A 863 2.51 54.40 48.40
C GLY A 863 2.86 53.79 49.76
N ASN A 864 1.97 53.83 50.76
CA ASN A 864 2.20 53.19 52.05
C ASN A 864 2.09 51.68 51.92
N VAL A 865 3.02 50.94 52.52
CA VAL A 865 3.10 49.48 52.44
C VAL A 865 2.74 48.85 53.78
N THR A 866 1.87 47.86 53.74
CA THR A 866 1.47 47.01 54.88
C THR A 866 1.75 45.55 54.55
N GLU A 867 2.53 44.88 55.39
CA GLU A 867 2.65 43.41 55.36
C GLU A 867 1.42 42.81 56.04
N LEU A 868 0.78 41.85 55.37
CA LEU A 868 -0.38 41.14 55.92
C LEU A 868 0.09 39.91 56.70
N ASN A 869 -0.65 39.51 57.72
CA ASN A 869 -0.33 38.37 58.58
C ASN A 869 -1.03 37.10 58.08
N ARG A 870 -0.26 36.01 57.93
CA ARG A 870 -0.83 34.71 57.58
C ARG A 870 -1.61 34.12 58.76
N VAL A 871 -2.84 33.71 58.52
CA VAL A 871 -3.68 32.98 59.48
C VAL A 871 -4.27 31.72 58.84
N ASP A 872 -4.74 30.76 59.64
CA ASP A 872 -5.39 29.54 59.14
C ASP A 872 -6.85 29.81 58.72
N SER A 873 -7.51 30.73 59.41
CA SER A 873 -8.83 31.26 59.07
C SER A 873 -8.91 32.72 59.52
N PHE A 874 -9.71 33.54 58.80
CA PHE A 874 -9.89 34.94 59.16
C PHE A 874 -10.49 35.08 60.57
N SER A 875 -9.88 35.94 61.37
CA SER A 875 -10.36 36.26 62.71
C SER A 875 -11.50 37.30 62.66
N ALA A 876 -12.05 37.63 63.83
CA ALA A 876 -13.01 38.73 63.95
C ALA A 876 -12.37 40.10 63.62
N ASN A 877 -11.04 40.20 63.61
CA ASN A 877 -10.28 41.37 63.19
C ASN A 877 -9.46 41.02 61.93
N TYR A 878 -10.16 40.73 60.85
CA TYR A 878 -9.61 40.34 59.54
C TYR A 878 -8.74 41.43 58.87
N ALA A 879 -8.68 42.63 59.45
CA ALA A 879 -7.86 43.72 58.94
C ALA A 879 -6.38 43.33 58.99
N ASN A 880 -5.73 43.37 57.83
CA ASN A 880 -4.34 42.95 57.63
C ASN A 880 -4.06 41.46 57.82
N GLU A 881 -5.06 40.59 57.64
CA GLU A 881 -4.88 39.13 57.62
C GLU A 881 -4.95 38.58 56.18
N TYR A 882 -4.28 37.44 55.96
CA TYR A 882 -4.48 36.62 54.77
C TYR A 882 -4.48 35.14 55.10
N ILE A 883 -5.24 34.37 54.32
CA ILE A 883 -5.22 32.90 54.36
C ILE A 883 -4.60 32.37 53.06
N VAL A 884 -4.16 31.11 53.08
CA VAL A 884 -3.68 30.41 51.89
C VAL A 884 -4.53 29.18 51.63
N VAL A 885 -5.12 29.11 50.45
CA VAL A 885 -5.93 27.97 50.00
C VAL A 885 -5.39 27.50 48.64
N GLY A 886 -4.83 26.29 48.60
CA GLY A 886 -4.10 25.81 47.43
C GLY A 886 -2.88 26.69 47.13
N ASN A 887 -2.76 27.18 45.89
CA ASN A 887 -1.72 28.14 45.47
C ASN A 887 -2.17 29.61 45.56
N CYS A 888 -3.34 29.91 46.13
CA CYS A 888 -3.89 31.26 46.23
C CYS A 888 -3.73 31.85 47.63
N PHE A 889 -3.21 33.08 47.69
CA PHE A 889 -3.23 33.95 48.86
C PHE A 889 -4.51 34.77 48.81
N ILE A 890 -5.27 34.77 49.91
CA ILE A 890 -6.59 35.42 49.98
C ILE A 890 -6.54 36.43 51.11
N CYS A 891 -6.83 37.69 50.82
CA CYS A 891 -6.93 38.75 51.83
C CYS A 891 -8.17 39.60 51.60
N THR A 892 -8.66 40.24 52.66
CA THR A 892 -9.72 41.26 52.55
C THR A 892 -9.13 42.57 52.03
N VAL A 893 -9.92 43.34 51.30
CA VAL A 893 -9.47 44.55 50.62
C VAL A 893 -9.94 45.76 51.43
N PRO A 894 -9.03 46.54 52.07
CA PRO A 894 -9.41 47.79 52.73
C PRO A 894 -9.82 48.84 51.70
N ASN A 895 -9.02 48.98 50.65
CA ASN A 895 -9.16 49.95 49.58
C ASN A 895 -8.44 49.46 48.30
N PRO A 896 -8.77 50.00 47.11
CA PRO A 896 -8.04 49.71 45.88
C PRO A 896 -6.55 50.07 46.01
N GLY A 897 -5.66 49.25 45.45
CA GLY A 897 -4.21 49.40 45.58
C GLY A 897 -3.45 48.26 44.91
N ILE A 898 -2.17 48.13 45.22
CA ILE A 898 -1.30 47.06 44.69
C ILE A 898 -1.13 45.97 45.74
N PHE A 899 -1.47 44.74 45.37
CA PHE A 899 -1.24 43.55 46.17
C PHE A 899 -0.12 42.74 45.56
N TYR A 900 0.89 42.38 46.34
CA TYR A 900 2.06 41.67 45.82
C TYR A 900 2.65 40.69 46.82
N ILE A 901 3.21 39.61 46.29
CA ILE A 901 3.77 38.48 47.04
C ILE A 901 5.25 38.38 46.73
N THR A 902 6.08 38.22 47.77
CA THR A 902 7.53 38.06 47.61
C THR A 902 8.03 36.75 48.21
N LYS A 903 9.13 36.25 47.66
CA LYS A 903 9.91 35.15 48.24
C LYS A 903 10.86 35.73 49.27
N PHE A 904 10.77 35.24 50.51
CA PHE A 904 11.72 35.58 51.57
C PHE A 904 12.88 34.59 51.61
#